data_AF-A0A2K1IEE4-F1
#
_entry.id   AF-A0A2K1IEE4-F1
#
_cell.length_a   1.000
_cell.length_b   1.000
_cell.length_c   1.000
_cell.angle_alpha   90.00
_cell.angle_beta   90.00
_cell.angle_gamma   90.00
#
_symmetry.space_group_name_H-M   'P 1'
#
loop_
_entity.id
_entity.type
_entity.pdbx_description
1 polymer ?
#
loop_
_entity_poly.entity_id
_entity_poly.type
_entity_poly.pdbx_seq_one_letter_code
_entity_poly.pdbx_strand_id
1 'polypeptide(L)'
;MEGDGIAGGDGGVERDGMHRQQQQQQQQVFNSASPIAQVLSFWKDFDLENWRTQLDKQALEIDKNQENSLKNRRKLAETTREYKKASVEEKIKSAPALLKGYQEEVDNLTKRAKFGENAFLHIYQKLYEAADPVPALTTGTESAAKVAELELENRKMKQELEEYRLEAAHLKNQQATIRRLEERNRSLEQQMEEKIKEIVEMKQRSLAEENQKSLEILRDREEFLQGQLRAAKESVQNMQRLHEYGQSQLFELRAQSEEISANKQSELNLLTDEVDRAQARLLSLEREKEQLRSQLQAVHSQDSQLQERLDEEANSSLEASLTAKEKIISELHHELHTMETSLGSEREQHIAEVKKLKALLSEKDTALEELQREISERPTAKQVEDLRKQVKILQAVGYNSVEAEDWELATRGEDIGKLETLLLDKNRKMEHELTQVKVQLLEKTQAASAADQKIHNLEAKVAEQKTLIVKLEEDILKGYGPSHDRRHVKQSDDWDLPDSVGSDMLDHSGSGKAADEDEQNSMLTVICSQRDRFRTRLRETEEELRMARDRCQALTADLERSRADNVKLYEKMRFVQDYTQERPSKGRSGKKRGEDLESGVTGDVESKYKKMYEDDINPFTAFSKKEKERRYKELGIRDKITLTSGRFLLGNKYARTFIFFYSIGLHLLVFASMYRFSSLSHSAIKEREIAYKFAGAENIREYFQANGTSGSVL
;
A
#
# COMPACT_ATOMS: atom_id res chain seq x y z
N MET A 1 5.96 -32.80 -32.22
CA MET A 1 6.14 -34.24 -31.94
C MET A 1 6.01 -34.41 -30.44
N GLU A 2 5.13 -35.34 -30.08
CA GLU A 2 4.89 -35.93 -28.75
C GLU A 2 4.42 -34.98 -27.64
N GLY A 3 3.09 -35.02 -27.43
CA GLY A 3 2.45 -34.60 -26.21
C GLY A 3 2.36 -35.77 -25.24
N ASP A 4 2.50 -35.48 -23.95
CA ASP A 4 2.23 -36.44 -22.89
C ASP A 4 1.23 -35.81 -21.92
N GLY A 5 0.04 -36.41 -21.87
CA GLY A 5 -1.09 -35.96 -21.07
C GLY A 5 -0.94 -36.40 -19.62
N ILE A 6 -1.04 -35.43 -18.70
CA ILE A 6 -1.06 -35.67 -17.25
C ILE A 6 -2.46 -36.18 -16.88
N ALA A 7 -2.62 -37.50 -16.88
CA ALA A 7 -3.68 -38.20 -16.16
C ALA A 7 -3.11 -38.66 -14.81
N GLY A 8 -3.39 -37.91 -13.74
CA GLY A 8 -2.84 -38.21 -12.42
C GLY A 8 -3.55 -37.46 -11.30
N GLY A 9 -4.88 -37.58 -11.22
CA GLY A 9 -5.67 -36.88 -10.20
C GLY A 9 -6.63 -37.77 -9.39
N ASP A 10 -7.01 -38.96 -9.88
CA ASP A 10 -8.18 -39.66 -9.35
C ASP A 10 -7.85 -40.88 -8.46
N GLY A 11 -6.62 -41.39 -8.52
CA GLY A 11 -6.23 -42.63 -7.82
C GLY A 11 -6.01 -42.49 -6.30
N GLY A 12 -5.98 -41.27 -5.76
CA GLY A 12 -5.75 -41.03 -4.33
C GLY A 12 -7.01 -41.22 -3.48
N VAL A 13 -8.17 -40.81 -3.99
CA VAL A 13 -9.44 -40.85 -3.26
C VAL A 13 -10.03 -42.26 -3.25
N GLU A 14 -9.89 -43.01 -4.34
CA GLU A 14 -10.31 -44.42 -4.40
C GLU A 14 -9.45 -45.35 -3.52
N ARG A 15 -8.14 -45.08 -3.40
CA ARG A 15 -7.25 -45.89 -2.54
C ARG A 15 -7.49 -45.64 -1.06
N ASP A 16 -7.73 -44.40 -0.64
CA ASP A 16 -8.11 -44.07 0.74
C ASP A 16 -9.49 -44.62 1.10
N GLY A 17 -10.43 -44.59 0.15
CA GLY A 17 -11.74 -45.22 0.28
C GLY A 17 -11.64 -46.74 0.46
N MET A 18 -10.84 -47.42 -0.37
CA MET A 18 -10.59 -48.87 -0.25
C MET A 18 -9.85 -49.22 1.04
N HIS A 19 -8.86 -48.44 1.48
CA HIS A 19 -8.15 -48.71 2.73
C HIS A 19 -9.03 -48.48 3.96
N ARG A 20 -9.92 -47.47 3.98
CA ARG A 20 -10.91 -47.30 5.04
C ARG A 20 -11.94 -48.43 5.05
N GLN A 21 -12.41 -48.86 3.88
CA GLN A 21 -13.41 -49.92 3.77
C GLN A 21 -12.82 -51.28 4.16
N GLN A 22 -11.54 -51.51 3.84
CA GLN A 22 -10.79 -52.71 4.22
C GLN A 22 -10.40 -52.70 5.71
N GLN A 23 -10.10 -51.54 6.30
CA GLN A 23 -9.94 -51.39 7.75
C GLN A 23 -11.26 -51.58 8.51
N GLN A 24 -12.39 -51.07 8.00
CA GLN A 24 -13.71 -51.28 8.59
C GLN A 24 -14.17 -52.75 8.47
N GLN A 25 -13.90 -53.41 7.33
CA GLN A 25 -14.16 -54.85 7.18
C GLN A 25 -13.26 -55.70 8.08
N GLN A 26 -11.98 -55.35 8.26
CA GLN A 26 -11.10 -56.07 9.19
C GLN A 26 -11.46 -55.82 10.66
N GLN A 27 -11.95 -54.62 11.02
CA GLN A 27 -12.47 -54.34 12.36
C GLN A 27 -13.79 -55.08 12.65
N GLN A 28 -14.63 -55.33 11.65
CA GLN A 28 -15.84 -56.15 11.83
C GLN A 28 -15.53 -57.63 12.07
N VAL A 29 -14.46 -58.18 11.48
CA VAL A 29 -14.08 -59.59 11.70
C VAL A 29 -13.61 -59.84 13.15
N PHE A 30 -13.03 -58.84 13.82
CA PHE A 30 -12.59 -58.95 15.21
C PHE A 30 -13.70 -58.81 16.26
N ASN A 31 -14.91 -58.39 15.87
CA ASN A 31 -16.04 -58.18 16.79
C ASN A 31 -16.99 -59.38 16.90
N SER A 32 -16.76 -60.46 16.14
CA SER A 32 -17.44 -61.73 16.40
C SER A 32 -16.70 -62.44 17.53
N ALA A 33 -17.38 -62.67 18.66
CA ALA A 33 -16.81 -63.26 19.87
C ALA A 33 -15.83 -64.39 19.53
N SER A 34 -14.53 -64.18 19.83
CA SER A 34 -13.45 -65.13 19.53
C SER A 34 -13.91 -66.55 19.84
N PRO A 35 -13.63 -67.56 18.98
CA PRO A 35 -14.03 -68.95 19.25
C PRO A 35 -13.63 -69.42 20.65
N ILE A 36 -12.51 -68.92 21.18
CA ILE A 36 -12.04 -69.18 22.53
C ILE A 36 -12.97 -68.54 23.58
N ALA A 37 -13.48 -67.34 23.33
CA ALA A 37 -14.43 -66.66 24.21
C ALA A 37 -15.79 -67.39 24.28
N GLN A 38 -16.27 -67.94 23.16
CA GLN A 38 -17.50 -68.74 23.12
C GLN A 38 -17.35 -70.08 23.86
N VAL A 39 -16.19 -70.73 23.71
CA VAL A 39 -15.87 -71.96 24.45
C VAL A 39 -15.71 -71.66 25.94
N LEU A 40 -15.06 -70.54 26.29
CA LEU A 40 -14.90 -70.10 27.67
C LEU A 40 -16.25 -69.80 28.35
N SER A 41 -17.18 -69.13 27.66
CA SER A 41 -18.52 -68.89 28.23
C SER A 41 -19.27 -70.18 28.48
N PHE A 42 -19.21 -71.13 27.54
CA PHE A 42 -19.83 -72.44 27.72
C PHE A 42 -19.30 -73.18 28.96
N TRP A 43 -17.97 -73.22 29.16
CA TRP A 43 -17.39 -73.93 30.32
C TRP A 43 -17.62 -73.21 31.65
N LYS A 44 -17.73 -71.88 31.64
CA LYS A 44 -18.17 -71.11 32.81
C LYS A 44 -19.61 -71.42 33.20
N ASP A 45 -20.50 -71.47 32.23
CA ASP A 45 -21.91 -71.79 32.44
C ASP A 45 -22.11 -73.27 32.80
N PHE A 46 -21.28 -74.15 32.25
CA PHE A 46 -21.27 -75.56 32.58
C PHE A 46 -20.88 -75.81 34.03
N ASP A 47 -19.99 -75.00 34.62
CA ASP A 47 -19.58 -75.09 36.04
C ASP A 47 -19.23 -76.51 36.48
N LEU A 48 -18.08 -76.98 35.97
CA LEU A 48 -17.60 -78.35 36.18
C LEU A 48 -17.48 -78.69 37.68
N GLU A 49 -17.10 -77.74 38.51
CA GLU A 49 -16.90 -77.97 39.95
C GLU A 49 -18.23 -78.26 40.65
N ASN A 50 -19.29 -77.50 40.35
CA ASN A 50 -20.62 -77.79 40.85
C ASN A 50 -21.15 -79.14 40.33
N TRP A 51 -20.95 -79.45 39.04
CA TRP A 51 -21.34 -80.75 38.49
C TRP A 51 -20.61 -81.92 39.14
N ARG A 52 -19.32 -81.79 39.47
CA ARG A 52 -18.59 -82.81 40.24
C ARG A 52 -19.26 -83.10 41.57
N THR A 53 -19.66 -82.06 42.31
CA THR A 53 -20.35 -82.26 43.61
C THR A 53 -21.72 -82.93 43.46
N GLN A 54 -22.44 -82.68 42.36
CA GLN A 54 -23.73 -83.33 42.08
C GLN A 54 -23.54 -84.81 41.70
N LEU A 55 -22.52 -85.09 40.89
CA LEU A 55 -22.18 -86.44 40.48
C LEU A 55 -21.60 -87.26 41.65
N ASP A 56 -20.85 -86.66 42.58
CA ASP A 56 -20.43 -87.28 43.85
C ASP A 56 -21.63 -87.80 44.65
N LYS A 57 -22.67 -86.97 44.80
CA LYS A 57 -23.91 -87.36 45.50
C LYS A 57 -24.60 -88.53 44.80
N GLN A 58 -24.67 -88.50 43.47
CA GLN A 58 -25.28 -89.57 42.69
C GLN A 58 -24.45 -90.87 42.75
N ALA A 59 -23.13 -90.78 42.71
CA ALA A 59 -22.22 -91.92 42.86
C ALA A 59 -22.39 -92.59 44.23
N LEU A 60 -22.49 -91.80 45.30
CA LEU A 60 -22.75 -92.31 46.65
C LEU A 60 -24.12 -92.98 46.78
N GLU A 61 -25.17 -92.43 46.16
CA GLU A 61 -26.50 -93.06 46.14
C GLU A 61 -26.51 -94.34 45.31
N ILE A 62 -25.76 -94.40 44.21
CA ILE A 62 -25.54 -95.63 43.43
C ILE A 62 -24.85 -96.69 44.28
N ASP A 63 -23.78 -96.36 44.99
CA ASP A 63 -23.06 -97.30 45.86
C ASP A 63 -23.97 -97.85 46.98
N LYS A 64 -24.77 -96.97 47.61
CA LYS A 64 -25.80 -97.39 48.58
C LYS A 64 -26.86 -98.30 47.96
N ASN A 65 -27.33 -98.00 46.76
CA ASN A 65 -28.33 -98.81 46.05
C ASN A 65 -27.76 -100.18 45.65
N GLN A 66 -26.48 -100.23 45.27
CA GLN A 66 -25.76 -101.47 45.02
C GLN A 66 -25.66 -102.31 46.29
N GLU A 67 -25.29 -101.72 47.42
CA GLU A 67 -25.22 -102.40 48.71
C GLU A 67 -26.61 -102.91 49.16
N ASN A 68 -27.65 -102.09 48.99
CA ASN A 68 -29.04 -102.44 49.33
C ASN A 68 -29.61 -103.55 48.43
N SER A 69 -29.31 -103.53 47.13
CA SER A 69 -29.68 -104.60 46.20
C SER A 69 -29.01 -105.93 46.59
N LEU A 70 -27.73 -105.90 46.96
CA LEU A 70 -27.01 -107.07 47.47
C LEU A 70 -27.63 -107.61 48.77
N LYS A 71 -28.08 -106.73 49.69
CA LYS A 71 -28.79 -107.11 50.93
C LYS A 71 -30.17 -107.70 50.64
N ASN A 72 -30.96 -107.09 49.74
CA ASN A 72 -32.29 -107.58 49.39
C ASN A 72 -32.25 -108.91 48.64
N ARG A 73 -31.22 -109.14 47.80
CA ARG A 73 -30.93 -110.45 47.21
C ARG A 73 -30.71 -111.52 48.27
N ARG A 74 -29.98 -111.20 49.35
CA ARG A 74 -29.78 -112.14 50.48
C ARG A 74 -31.09 -112.43 51.20
N LYS A 75 -31.93 -111.42 51.44
CA LYS A 75 -33.27 -111.59 52.05
C LYS A 75 -34.21 -112.44 51.19
N LEU A 76 -34.18 -112.29 49.85
CA LEU A 76 -34.97 -113.13 48.95
C LEU A 76 -34.55 -114.61 49.02
N ALA A 77 -33.25 -114.88 49.20
CA ALA A 77 -32.74 -116.23 49.44
C ALA A 77 -33.23 -116.81 50.78
N GLU A 78 -33.43 -115.96 51.79
CA GLU A 78 -33.97 -116.34 53.10
C GLU A 78 -35.49 -116.60 53.06
N THR A 79 -36.29 -115.78 52.38
CA THR A 79 -37.74 -116.03 52.20
C THR A 79 -38.01 -117.24 51.33
N THR A 80 -37.12 -117.53 50.38
CA THR A 80 -37.09 -118.81 49.64
C THR A 80 -36.82 -119.99 50.57
N ARG A 81 -35.99 -119.81 51.60
CA ARG A 81 -35.76 -120.82 52.66
C ARG A 81 -37.01 -121.03 53.53
N GLU A 82 -37.86 -120.03 53.68
CA GLU A 82 -39.16 -120.14 54.37
C GLU A 82 -40.22 -120.79 53.49
N TYR A 83 -40.23 -120.54 52.18
CA TYR A 83 -41.00 -121.33 51.22
C TYR A 83 -40.68 -122.83 51.33
N LYS A 84 -39.43 -123.21 51.67
CA LYS A 84 -39.05 -124.59 52.04
C LYS A 84 -39.71 -125.12 53.33
N LYS A 85 -40.45 -124.34 54.11
CA LYS A 85 -41.17 -124.79 55.34
C LYS A 85 -42.68 -125.03 55.13
N ALA A 86 -43.28 -124.57 54.03
CA ALA A 86 -44.70 -124.76 53.65
C ALA A 86 -45.18 -126.23 53.44
N SER A 87 -46.45 -126.48 53.08
CA SER A 87 -47.00 -127.84 52.92
C SER A 87 -46.49 -128.56 51.65
N VAL A 88 -46.49 -129.89 51.63
CA VAL A 88 -45.81 -130.71 50.61
C VAL A 88 -46.47 -130.62 49.23
N GLU A 89 -47.80 -130.57 49.14
CA GLU A 89 -48.51 -130.56 47.86
C GLU A 89 -48.39 -129.23 47.10
N GLU A 90 -48.35 -128.11 47.82
CA GLU A 90 -48.30 -126.76 47.24
C GLU A 90 -46.88 -126.35 46.83
N LYS A 91 -45.87 -126.82 47.58
CA LYS A 91 -44.46 -126.66 47.21
C LYS A 91 -44.10 -127.40 45.93
N ILE A 92 -44.56 -128.65 45.77
CA ILE A 92 -44.09 -129.53 44.69
C ILE A 92 -44.47 -129.01 43.31
N LYS A 93 -45.64 -128.39 43.17
CA LYS A 93 -46.14 -127.93 41.85
C LYS A 93 -45.53 -126.62 41.36
N SER A 94 -45.20 -125.69 42.25
CA SER A 94 -44.80 -124.32 41.87
C SER A 94 -43.31 -124.04 42.05
N ALA A 95 -42.58 -124.86 42.80
CA ALA A 95 -41.20 -124.58 43.21
C ALA A 95 -40.21 -124.45 42.04
N PRO A 96 -40.14 -125.36 41.06
CA PRO A 96 -39.00 -125.38 40.12
C PRO A 96 -39.02 -124.20 39.14
N ALA A 97 -40.20 -123.85 38.61
CA ALA A 97 -40.37 -122.75 37.67
C ALA A 97 -40.23 -121.39 38.36
N LEU A 98 -40.76 -121.27 39.58
CA LEU A 98 -40.67 -120.05 40.38
C LEU A 98 -39.22 -119.77 40.79
N LEU A 99 -38.48 -120.78 41.25
CA LEU A 99 -37.07 -120.66 41.60
C LEU A 99 -36.21 -120.23 40.40
N LYS A 100 -36.46 -120.80 39.21
CA LYS A 100 -35.67 -120.50 38.03
C LYS A 100 -35.99 -119.10 37.46
N GLY A 101 -37.27 -118.71 37.43
CA GLY A 101 -37.69 -117.36 37.01
C GLY A 101 -37.22 -116.25 37.95
N TYR A 102 -37.28 -116.47 39.27
CA TYR A 102 -36.71 -115.52 40.25
C TYR A 102 -35.20 -115.37 40.10
N GLN A 103 -34.50 -116.47 39.81
CA GLN A 103 -33.06 -116.42 39.67
C GLN A 103 -32.63 -115.70 38.39
N GLU A 104 -33.25 -116.00 37.25
CA GLU A 104 -32.92 -115.36 35.97
C GLU A 104 -33.27 -113.87 35.96
N GLU A 105 -34.42 -113.45 36.50
CA GLU A 105 -34.81 -112.04 36.51
C GLU A 105 -34.00 -111.21 37.51
N VAL A 106 -33.69 -111.75 38.69
CA VAL A 106 -32.82 -111.06 39.67
C VAL A 106 -31.39 -110.95 39.15
N ASP A 107 -30.87 -111.97 38.48
CA ASP A 107 -29.53 -111.92 37.89
C ASP A 107 -29.47 -110.95 36.70
N ASN A 108 -30.51 -110.89 35.88
CA ASN A 108 -30.59 -109.94 34.76
C ASN A 108 -30.74 -108.49 35.25
N LEU A 109 -31.58 -108.24 36.27
CA LEU A 109 -31.70 -106.93 36.90
C LEU A 109 -30.40 -106.50 37.59
N THR A 110 -29.71 -107.41 38.26
CA THR A 110 -28.41 -107.12 38.90
C THR A 110 -27.33 -106.83 37.87
N LYS A 111 -27.28 -107.57 36.76
CA LYS A 111 -26.32 -107.32 35.67
C LYS A 111 -26.59 -105.98 34.99
N ARG A 112 -27.86 -105.64 34.72
CA ARG A 112 -28.23 -104.37 34.09
C ARG A 112 -27.96 -103.18 35.01
N ALA A 113 -28.27 -103.29 36.29
CA ALA A 113 -27.95 -102.28 37.30
C ALA A 113 -26.44 -102.07 37.39
N LYS A 114 -25.66 -103.14 37.60
CA LYS A 114 -24.19 -103.04 37.66
C LYS A 114 -23.58 -102.48 36.39
N PHE A 115 -24.11 -102.81 35.22
CA PHE A 115 -23.61 -102.24 33.96
C PHE A 115 -23.87 -100.74 33.88
N GLY A 116 -25.08 -100.28 34.21
CA GLY A 116 -25.43 -98.85 34.24
C GLY A 116 -24.64 -98.07 35.29
N GLU A 117 -24.48 -98.64 36.49
CA GLU A 117 -23.69 -98.06 37.59
C GLU A 117 -22.21 -97.99 37.25
N ASN A 118 -21.63 -99.05 36.70
CA ASN A 118 -20.23 -99.05 36.28
C ASN A 118 -19.98 -98.09 35.10
N ALA A 119 -20.92 -97.99 34.15
CA ALA A 119 -20.81 -97.02 33.05
C ALA A 119 -20.89 -95.58 33.56
N PHE A 120 -21.80 -95.29 34.51
CA PHE A 120 -21.87 -93.99 35.17
C PHE A 120 -20.59 -93.67 35.95
N LEU A 121 -20.11 -94.60 36.78
CA LEU A 121 -18.90 -94.42 37.58
C LEU A 121 -17.66 -94.23 36.70
N HIS A 122 -17.60 -94.89 35.54
CA HIS A 122 -16.50 -94.70 34.60
C HIS A 122 -16.47 -93.29 34.01
N ILE A 123 -17.63 -92.77 33.56
CA ILE A 123 -17.74 -91.39 33.05
C ILE A 123 -17.49 -90.39 34.18
N TYR A 124 -18.03 -90.67 35.37
CA TYR A 124 -17.85 -89.86 36.55
C TYR A 124 -16.36 -89.71 36.91
N GLN A 125 -15.63 -90.82 37.01
CA GLN A 125 -14.21 -90.80 37.31
C GLN A 125 -13.43 -89.97 36.28
N LYS A 126 -13.73 -90.13 34.99
CA LYS A 126 -13.06 -89.36 33.92
C LYS A 126 -13.36 -87.87 33.98
N LEU A 127 -14.58 -87.49 34.32
CA LEU A 127 -14.97 -86.09 34.45
C LEU A 127 -14.45 -85.46 35.75
N TYR A 128 -14.31 -86.25 36.82
CA TYR A 128 -13.73 -85.82 38.08
C TYR A 128 -12.21 -85.61 37.97
N GLU A 129 -11.49 -86.50 37.27
CA GLU A 129 -10.05 -86.38 37.03
C GLU A 129 -9.70 -85.24 36.04
N ALA A 130 -10.64 -84.83 35.18
CA ALA A 130 -10.40 -83.79 34.18
C ALA A 130 -10.28 -82.40 34.82
N ALA A 131 -9.13 -81.75 34.71
CA ALA A 131 -8.93 -80.39 35.23
C ALA A 131 -9.91 -79.37 34.60
N ASP A 132 -10.33 -78.37 35.39
CA ASP A 132 -11.21 -77.30 34.91
C ASP A 132 -10.52 -76.51 33.77
N PRO A 133 -11.09 -76.45 32.57
CA PRO A 133 -10.52 -75.72 31.45
C PRO A 133 -10.69 -74.19 31.56
N VAL A 134 -11.58 -73.69 32.43
CA VAL A 134 -11.89 -72.25 32.52
C VAL A 134 -10.65 -71.40 32.79
N PRO A 135 -9.76 -71.70 33.76
CA PRO A 135 -8.57 -70.88 34.03
C PRO A 135 -7.59 -70.82 32.84
N ALA A 136 -7.38 -71.95 32.16
CA ALA A 136 -6.50 -72.01 30.99
C ALA A 136 -7.08 -71.22 29.81
N LEU A 137 -8.39 -71.33 29.60
CA LEU A 137 -9.11 -70.59 28.57
C LEU A 137 -9.16 -69.08 28.88
N THR A 138 -9.33 -68.67 30.14
CA THR A 138 -9.27 -67.23 30.51
C THR A 138 -7.91 -66.63 30.16
N THR A 139 -6.82 -67.27 30.57
CA THR A 139 -5.46 -66.79 30.24
C THR A 139 -5.21 -66.85 28.73
N GLY A 140 -5.74 -67.85 28.04
CA GLY A 140 -5.72 -67.93 26.57
C GLY A 140 -6.44 -66.76 25.90
N THR A 141 -7.63 -66.37 26.39
CA THR A 141 -8.36 -65.21 25.86
C THR A 141 -7.64 -63.88 26.12
N GLU A 142 -7.10 -63.70 27.33
CA GLU A 142 -6.36 -62.48 27.70
C GLU A 142 -5.07 -62.33 26.91
N SER A 143 -4.31 -63.42 26.74
CA SER A 143 -3.09 -63.41 25.93
C SER A 143 -3.39 -63.16 24.45
N ALA A 144 -4.45 -63.75 23.89
CA ALA A 144 -4.87 -63.47 22.52
C ALA A 144 -5.27 -62.00 22.33
N ALA A 145 -5.98 -61.41 23.29
CA ALA A 145 -6.33 -59.99 23.26
C ALA A 145 -5.08 -59.10 23.29
N LYS A 146 -4.12 -59.40 24.17
CA LYS A 146 -2.86 -58.66 24.27
C LYS A 146 -2.01 -58.76 23.01
N VAL A 147 -1.97 -59.94 22.37
CA VAL A 147 -1.27 -60.12 21.08
C VAL A 147 -1.93 -59.28 19.99
N ALA A 148 -3.26 -59.27 19.90
CA ALA A 148 -3.98 -58.45 18.92
C ALA A 148 -3.71 -56.94 19.12
N GLU A 149 -3.65 -56.48 20.37
CA GLU A 149 -3.31 -55.10 20.72
C GLU A 149 -1.88 -54.74 20.27
N LEU A 150 -0.90 -55.59 20.61
CA LEU A 150 0.51 -55.39 20.21
C LEU A 150 0.70 -55.46 18.69
N GLU A 151 -0.03 -56.32 17.98
CA GLU A 151 0.01 -56.36 16.52
C GLU A 151 -0.53 -55.08 15.90
N LEU A 152 -1.61 -54.54 16.44
CA LEU A 152 -2.20 -53.28 15.99
C LEU A 152 -1.25 -52.10 16.25
N GLU A 153 -0.63 -52.05 17.42
CA GLU A 153 0.42 -51.07 17.73
C GLU A 153 1.62 -51.21 16.78
N ASN A 154 2.10 -52.43 16.52
CA ASN A 154 3.20 -52.67 15.60
C ASN A 154 2.88 -52.22 14.17
N ARG A 155 1.63 -52.41 13.71
CA ARG A 155 1.16 -51.89 12.42
C ARG A 155 1.14 -50.37 12.38
N LYS A 156 0.66 -49.71 13.44
CA LYS A 156 0.68 -48.24 13.56
C LYS A 156 2.10 -47.70 13.51
N MET A 157 3.01 -48.25 14.33
CA MET A 157 4.41 -47.82 14.36
C MET A 157 5.10 -48.01 13.00
N LYS A 158 4.76 -49.06 12.25
CA LYS A 158 5.27 -49.26 10.88
C LYS A 158 4.74 -48.22 9.90
N GLN A 159 3.48 -47.82 10.01
CA GLN A 159 2.90 -46.76 9.20
C GLN A 159 3.57 -45.42 9.49
N GLU A 160 3.70 -45.06 10.77
CA GLU A 160 4.39 -43.82 11.20
C GLU A 160 5.85 -43.79 10.71
N LEU A 161 6.58 -44.91 10.80
CA LEU A 161 7.95 -44.99 10.27
C LEU A 161 8.02 -44.77 8.76
N GLU A 162 7.05 -45.27 8.00
CA GLU A 162 7.03 -45.08 6.54
C GLU A 162 6.65 -43.65 6.16
N GLU A 163 5.70 -43.04 6.88
CA GLU A 163 5.39 -41.62 6.76
C GLU A 163 6.63 -40.76 7.04
N TYR A 164 7.36 -41.01 8.13
CA TYR A 164 8.61 -40.30 8.42
C TYR A 164 9.68 -40.50 7.35
N ARG A 165 9.78 -41.67 6.73
CA ARG A 165 10.71 -41.90 5.61
C ARG A 165 10.34 -41.08 4.39
N LEU A 166 9.06 -41.01 4.05
CA LEU A 166 8.57 -40.20 2.93
C LEU A 166 8.79 -38.71 3.20
N GLU A 167 8.52 -38.24 4.41
CA GLU A 167 8.81 -36.87 4.82
C GLU A 167 10.30 -36.54 4.74
N ALA A 168 11.17 -37.44 5.21
CA ALA A 168 12.63 -37.26 5.14
C ALA A 168 13.13 -37.20 3.68
N ALA A 169 12.57 -38.04 2.79
CA ALA A 169 12.88 -38.00 1.36
C ALA A 169 12.44 -36.68 0.71
N HIS A 170 11.23 -36.20 1.06
CA HIS A 170 10.72 -34.92 0.60
C HIS A 170 11.58 -33.75 1.11
N LEU A 171 11.97 -33.74 2.39
CA LEU A 171 12.85 -32.73 2.96
C LEU A 171 14.22 -32.69 2.26
N LYS A 172 14.79 -33.86 1.93
CA LYS A 172 16.05 -33.95 1.18
C LYS A 172 15.93 -33.34 -0.23
N ASN A 173 14.81 -33.57 -0.90
CA ASN A 173 14.52 -32.96 -2.20
C ASN A 173 14.37 -31.44 -2.09
N GLN A 174 13.63 -30.96 -1.09
CA GLN A 174 13.50 -29.53 -0.80
C GLN A 174 14.85 -28.87 -0.52
N GLN A 175 15.75 -29.54 0.22
CA GLN A 175 17.09 -29.03 0.48
C GLN A 175 17.95 -28.90 -0.79
N ALA A 176 17.80 -29.80 -1.76
CA ALA A 176 18.45 -29.67 -3.06
C ALA A 176 17.91 -28.46 -3.85
N THR A 177 16.60 -28.22 -3.79
CA THR A 177 15.96 -27.06 -4.43
C THR A 177 16.39 -25.75 -3.77
N ILE A 178 16.45 -25.71 -2.43
CA ILE A 178 16.98 -24.55 -1.67
C ILE A 178 18.39 -24.20 -2.13
N ARG A 179 19.31 -25.17 -2.21
CA ARG A 179 20.68 -24.92 -2.65
C ARG A 179 20.77 -24.33 -4.06
N ARG A 180 19.96 -24.82 -5.01
CA ARG A 180 19.92 -24.27 -6.38
C ARG A 180 19.39 -22.82 -6.40
N LEU A 181 18.39 -22.53 -5.56
CA LEU A 181 17.82 -21.18 -5.46
C LEU A 181 18.80 -20.22 -4.77
N GLU A 182 19.51 -20.66 -3.74
CA GLU A 182 20.60 -19.89 -3.10
C GLU A 182 21.73 -19.59 -4.08
N GLU A 183 22.15 -20.57 -4.88
CA GLU A 183 23.19 -20.39 -5.91
C GLU A 183 22.75 -19.42 -7.01
N ARG A 184 21.49 -19.53 -7.47
CA ARG A 184 20.91 -18.58 -8.43
C ARG A 184 20.82 -17.17 -7.85
N ASN A 185 20.40 -17.03 -6.60
CA ASN A 185 20.29 -15.72 -5.96
C ASN A 185 21.67 -15.08 -5.80
N ARG A 186 22.68 -15.86 -5.38
CA ARG A 186 24.07 -15.40 -5.30
C ARG A 186 24.62 -14.95 -6.65
N SER A 187 24.30 -15.68 -7.74
CA SER A 187 24.68 -15.29 -9.10
C SER A 187 24.00 -13.98 -9.54
N LEU A 188 22.72 -13.79 -9.22
CA LEU A 188 22.00 -12.54 -9.51
C LEU A 188 22.55 -11.36 -8.70
N GLU A 189 22.87 -11.56 -7.43
CA GLU A 189 23.52 -10.57 -6.58
C GLU A 189 24.88 -10.14 -7.16
N GLN A 190 25.71 -11.09 -7.59
CA GLN A 190 26.98 -10.80 -8.25
C GLN A 190 26.80 -10.03 -9.56
N GLN A 191 25.85 -10.43 -10.41
CA GLN A 191 25.55 -9.69 -11.65
C GLN A 191 25.05 -8.27 -11.37
N MET A 192 24.27 -8.06 -10.31
CA MET A 192 23.84 -6.73 -9.91
C MET A 192 25.01 -5.90 -9.39
N GLU A 193 25.89 -6.47 -8.57
CA GLU A 193 27.07 -5.79 -8.05
C GLU A 193 28.04 -5.39 -9.19
N GLU A 194 28.25 -6.27 -10.16
CA GLU A 194 29.02 -5.96 -11.38
C GLU A 194 28.38 -4.83 -12.18
N LYS A 195 27.06 -4.88 -12.44
CA LYS A 195 26.34 -3.79 -13.13
C LYS A 195 26.41 -2.46 -12.37
N ILE A 196 26.29 -2.49 -11.05
CA ILE A 196 26.42 -1.29 -10.21
C ILE A 196 27.84 -0.73 -10.35
N LYS A 197 28.86 -1.59 -10.26
CA LYS A 197 30.25 -1.19 -10.44
C LYS A 197 30.51 -0.57 -11.81
N GLU A 198 30.01 -1.17 -12.88
CA GLU A 198 30.11 -0.62 -14.24
C GLU A 198 29.41 0.75 -14.35
N ILE A 199 28.21 0.93 -13.78
CA ILE A 199 27.50 2.21 -13.80
C ILE A 199 28.26 3.27 -13.02
N VAL A 200 28.82 2.92 -11.85
CA VAL A 200 29.63 3.82 -11.04
C VAL A 200 30.88 4.23 -11.80
N GLU A 201 31.60 3.29 -12.43
CA GLU A 201 32.77 3.59 -13.25
C GLU A 201 32.42 4.49 -14.44
N MET A 202 31.30 4.23 -15.14
CA MET A 202 30.83 5.10 -16.23
C MET A 202 30.50 6.51 -15.75
N LYS A 203 29.80 6.64 -14.62
CA LYS A 203 29.49 7.96 -14.03
C LYS A 203 30.75 8.69 -13.59
N GLN A 204 31.70 7.98 -12.99
CA GLN A 204 32.97 8.57 -12.57
C GLN A 204 33.78 9.07 -13.76
N ARG A 205 33.81 8.33 -14.87
CA ARG A 205 34.41 8.79 -16.13
C ARG A 205 33.68 10.01 -16.71
N SER A 206 32.35 9.97 -16.77
CA SER A 206 31.56 11.11 -17.26
C SER A 206 31.78 12.38 -16.43
N LEU A 207 31.83 12.28 -15.10
CA LEU A 207 32.12 13.40 -14.22
C LEU A 207 33.55 13.92 -14.40
N ALA A 208 34.53 13.02 -14.59
CA ALA A 208 35.89 13.41 -14.88
C ALA A 208 36.00 14.17 -16.22
N GLU A 209 35.30 13.70 -17.26
CA GLU A 209 35.24 14.38 -18.56
C GLU A 209 34.55 15.74 -18.48
N GLU A 210 33.44 15.86 -17.75
CA GLU A 210 32.74 17.13 -17.53
C GLU A 210 33.58 18.14 -16.74
N ASN A 211 34.25 17.67 -15.68
CA ASN A 211 35.19 18.49 -14.93
C ASN A 211 36.37 18.94 -15.80
N GLN A 212 36.91 18.06 -16.65
CA GLN A 212 38.00 18.40 -17.56
C GLN A 212 37.57 19.46 -18.58
N LYS A 213 36.39 19.32 -19.20
CA LYS A 213 35.83 20.33 -20.11
C LYS A 213 35.59 21.65 -19.41
N SER A 214 35.07 21.62 -18.17
CA SER A 214 34.85 22.83 -17.38
C SER A 214 36.17 23.54 -17.06
N LEU A 215 37.23 22.79 -16.73
CA LEU A 215 38.57 23.34 -16.52
C LEU A 215 39.15 23.94 -17.81
N GLU A 216 38.93 23.31 -18.96
CA GLU A 216 39.38 23.80 -20.26
C GLU A 216 38.68 25.13 -20.63
N ILE A 217 37.36 25.21 -20.45
CA ILE A 217 36.60 26.47 -20.66
C ILE A 217 37.08 27.59 -19.72
N LEU A 218 37.33 27.27 -18.45
CA LEU A 218 37.86 28.24 -17.49
C LEU A 218 39.26 28.72 -17.88
N ARG A 219 40.10 27.82 -18.38
CA ARG A 219 41.45 28.12 -18.87
C ARG A 219 41.40 29.01 -20.12
N ASP A 220 40.58 28.69 -21.11
CA ASP A 220 40.41 29.51 -22.31
C ASP A 220 39.90 30.91 -21.97
N ARG A 221 38.97 31.01 -21.02
CA ARG A 221 38.49 32.29 -20.50
C ARG A 221 39.60 33.07 -19.79
N GLU A 222 40.43 32.39 -18.99
CA GLU A 222 41.58 33.02 -18.35
C GLU A 222 42.57 33.56 -19.37
N GLU A 223 42.94 32.76 -20.38
CA GLU A 223 43.85 33.16 -21.46
C GLU A 223 43.28 34.36 -22.24
N PHE A 224 41.99 34.37 -22.54
CA PHE A 224 41.31 35.50 -23.18
C PHE A 224 41.35 36.78 -22.32
N LEU A 225 41.05 36.67 -21.03
CA LEU A 225 41.11 37.81 -20.11
C LEU A 225 42.54 38.33 -19.93
N GLN A 226 43.53 37.43 -19.86
CA GLN A 226 44.95 37.80 -19.85
C GLN A 226 45.33 38.54 -21.15
N GLY A 227 44.82 38.10 -22.30
CA GLY A 227 44.97 38.77 -23.59
C GLY A 227 44.40 40.18 -23.60
N GLN A 228 43.17 40.37 -23.12
CA GLN A 228 42.56 41.70 -22.99
C GLN A 228 43.34 42.60 -22.04
N LEU A 229 43.78 42.06 -20.90
CA LEU A 229 44.58 42.81 -19.93
C LEU A 229 45.90 43.25 -20.55
N ARG A 230 46.55 42.40 -21.34
CA ARG A 230 47.78 42.74 -22.07
C ARG A 230 47.53 43.84 -23.10
N ALA A 231 46.48 43.72 -23.92
CA ALA A 231 46.11 44.74 -24.89
C ALA A 231 45.77 46.09 -24.24
N ALA A 232 45.04 46.08 -23.12
CA ALA A 232 44.75 47.28 -22.35
C ALA A 232 46.03 47.91 -21.76
N LYS A 233 46.94 47.10 -21.21
CA LYS A 233 48.24 47.56 -20.73
C LYS A 233 49.09 48.16 -21.85
N GLU A 234 49.14 47.54 -23.02
CA GLU A 234 49.86 48.07 -24.19
C GLU A 234 49.24 49.37 -24.69
N SER A 235 47.90 49.49 -24.71
CA SER A 235 47.20 50.75 -25.04
C SER A 235 47.52 51.86 -24.04
N VAL A 236 47.51 51.57 -22.74
CA VAL A 236 47.89 52.55 -21.69
C VAL A 236 49.35 52.96 -21.85
N GLN A 237 50.27 52.02 -22.09
CA GLN A 237 51.68 52.35 -22.36
C GLN A 237 51.82 53.21 -23.62
N ASN A 238 51.05 52.94 -24.67
CA ASN A 238 51.09 53.74 -25.89
C ASN A 238 50.56 55.16 -25.66
N MET A 239 49.45 55.30 -24.91
CA MET A 239 48.93 56.59 -24.49
C MET A 239 49.92 57.35 -23.60
N GLN A 240 50.61 56.66 -22.69
CA GLN A 240 51.68 57.26 -21.88
C GLN A 240 52.82 57.78 -22.75
N ARG A 241 53.30 57.00 -23.72
CA ARG A 241 54.35 57.44 -24.67
C ARG A 241 53.91 58.61 -25.53
N LEU A 242 52.67 58.58 -26.05
CA LEU A 242 52.08 59.69 -26.82
C LEU A 242 51.95 60.95 -25.97
N HIS A 243 51.56 60.81 -24.70
CA HIS A 243 51.46 61.91 -23.76
C HIS A 243 52.83 62.48 -23.40
N GLU A 244 53.84 61.65 -23.12
CA GLU A 244 55.23 62.07 -22.92
C GLU A 244 55.77 62.79 -24.16
N TYR A 245 55.51 62.27 -25.35
CA TYR A 245 55.87 62.90 -26.61
C TYR A 245 55.18 64.27 -26.77
N GLY A 246 53.87 64.35 -26.55
CA GLY A 246 53.12 65.61 -26.58
C GLY A 246 53.62 66.63 -25.55
N GLN A 247 53.94 66.19 -24.33
CA GLN A 247 54.54 67.05 -23.31
C GLN A 247 55.92 67.57 -23.74
N SER A 248 56.76 66.73 -24.34
CA SER A 248 58.07 67.15 -24.83
C SER A 248 57.95 68.19 -25.95
N GLN A 249 57.01 68.03 -26.89
CA GLN A 249 56.74 69.01 -27.93
C GLN A 249 56.22 70.33 -27.36
N LEU A 250 55.33 70.28 -26.37
CA LEU A 250 54.85 71.48 -25.69
C LEU A 250 55.99 72.20 -24.96
N PHE A 251 56.90 71.45 -24.33
CA PHE A 251 58.08 72.01 -23.69
C PHE A 251 59.02 72.67 -24.72
N GLU A 252 59.23 72.04 -25.88
CA GLU A 252 60.06 72.59 -26.95
C GLU A 252 59.44 73.84 -27.59
N LEU A 253 58.13 73.82 -27.90
CA LEU A 253 57.41 75.00 -28.39
C LEU A 253 57.41 76.13 -27.36
N ARG A 254 57.28 75.80 -26.07
CA ARG A 254 57.39 76.79 -24.99
C ARG A 254 58.78 77.38 -24.93
N ALA A 255 59.83 76.57 -25.00
CA ALA A 255 61.22 77.03 -25.04
C ALA A 255 61.48 77.93 -26.25
N GLN A 256 61.02 77.55 -27.45
CA GLN A 256 61.10 78.39 -28.65
C GLN A 256 60.32 79.69 -28.52
N SER A 257 59.12 79.66 -27.92
CA SER A 257 58.32 80.86 -27.67
C SER A 257 58.99 81.80 -26.65
N GLU A 258 59.56 81.24 -25.59
CA GLU A 258 60.35 81.98 -24.60
C GLU A 258 61.62 82.57 -25.23
N GLU A 259 62.30 81.85 -26.11
CA GLU A 259 63.46 82.34 -26.89
C GLU A 259 63.05 83.47 -27.86
N ILE A 260 61.97 83.30 -28.64
CA ILE A 260 61.46 84.34 -29.54
C ILE A 260 61.04 85.58 -28.73
N SER A 261 60.39 85.38 -27.58
CA SER A 261 59.99 86.48 -26.69
C SER A 261 61.21 87.21 -26.13
N ALA A 262 62.26 86.48 -25.71
CA ALA A 262 63.52 87.06 -25.26
C ALA A 262 64.24 87.82 -26.37
N ASN A 263 64.29 87.26 -27.58
CA ASN A 263 64.86 87.92 -28.77
C ASN A 263 64.11 89.21 -29.11
N LYS A 264 62.77 89.17 -29.16
CA LYS A 264 61.92 90.35 -29.38
C LYS A 264 62.11 91.40 -28.27
N GLN A 265 62.24 90.98 -27.02
CA GLN A 265 62.51 91.89 -25.91
C GLN A 265 63.89 92.55 -26.06
N SER A 266 64.91 91.81 -26.51
CA SER A 266 66.24 92.35 -26.80
C SER A 266 66.23 93.34 -27.97
N GLU A 267 65.46 93.06 -29.02
CA GLU A 267 65.26 93.95 -30.16
C GLU A 267 64.52 95.22 -29.75
N LEU A 268 63.45 95.10 -28.93
CA LEU A 268 62.75 96.24 -28.34
C LEU A 268 63.70 97.09 -27.49
N ASN A 269 64.56 96.49 -26.68
CA ASN A 269 65.54 97.24 -25.90
C ASN A 269 66.52 97.99 -26.83
N LEU A 270 67.00 97.35 -27.91
CA LEU A 270 67.88 98.01 -28.88
C LEU A 270 67.18 99.15 -29.62
N LEU A 271 65.93 98.96 -30.04
CA LEU A 271 65.11 100.00 -30.66
C LEU A 271 64.82 101.13 -29.68
N THR A 272 64.59 100.82 -28.40
CA THR A 272 64.43 101.83 -27.34
C THR A 272 65.72 102.63 -27.17
N ASP A 273 66.88 101.98 -27.13
CA ASP A 273 68.18 102.65 -27.08
C ASP A 273 68.42 103.52 -28.33
N GLU A 274 68.02 103.08 -29.52
CA GLU A 274 68.11 103.86 -30.75
C GLU A 274 67.15 105.05 -30.75
N VAL A 275 65.93 104.88 -30.26
CA VAL A 275 64.96 105.96 -30.05
C VAL A 275 65.51 106.96 -29.05
N ASP A 276 66.09 106.53 -27.93
CA ASP A 276 66.70 107.41 -26.93
C ASP A 276 67.89 108.18 -27.52
N ARG A 277 68.73 107.53 -28.33
CA ARG A 277 69.81 108.21 -29.07
C ARG A 277 69.27 109.20 -30.10
N ALA A 278 68.22 108.83 -30.84
CA ALA A 278 67.59 109.68 -31.83
C ALA A 278 66.92 110.89 -31.18
N GLN A 279 66.22 110.70 -30.06
CA GLN A 279 65.64 111.76 -29.24
C GLN A 279 66.73 112.69 -28.68
N ALA A 280 67.86 112.14 -28.21
CA ALA A 280 69.01 112.95 -27.78
C ALA A 280 69.58 113.81 -28.93
N ARG A 281 69.68 113.26 -30.15
CA ARG A 281 70.06 114.01 -31.36
C ARG A 281 69.02 115.03 -31.78
N LEU A 282 67.73 114.72 -31.65
CA LEU A 282 66.64 115.62 -31.97
C LEU A 282 66.66 116.82 -31.02
N LEU A 283 66.85 116.58 -29.72
CA LEU A 283 67.03 117.63 -28.72
C LEU A 283 68.28 118.50 -28.97
N SER A 284 69.38 117.93 -29.47
CA SER A 284 70.55 118.74 -29.86
C SER A 284 70.28 119.57 -31.11
N LEU A 285 69.64 118.99 -32.13
CA LEU A 285 69.25 119.70 -33.35
C LEU A 285 68.18 120.76 -33.09
N GLU A 286 67.27 120.55 -32.13
CA GLU A 286 66.31 121.56 -31.70
C GLU A 286 67.00 122.74 -31.03
N ARG A 287 68.02 122.50 -30.19
CA ARG A 287 68.85 123.58 -29.63
C ARG A 287 69.62 124.34 -30.71
N GLU A 288 70.17 123.63 -31.70
CA GLU A 288 70.84 124.25 -32.85
C GLU A 288 69.85 125.02 -33.74
N LYS A 289 68.62 124.51 -33.93
CA LYS A 289 67.54 125.19 -34.65
C LYS A 289 67.04 126.41 -33.89
N GLU A 290 66.97 126.38 -32.57
CA GLU A 290 66.67 127.55 -31.73
C GLU A 290 67.77 128.61 -31.88
N GLN A 291 69.05 128.18 -31.91
CA GLN A 291 70.20 129.04 -32.21
C GLN A 291 70.15 129.62 -33.64
N LEU A 292 69.85 128.80 -34.65
CA LEU A 292 69.74 129.25 -36.04
C LEU A 292 68.48 130.11 -36.26
N ARG A 293 67.36 129.85 -35.59
CA ARG A 293 66.17 130.72 -35.59
C ARG A 293 66.47 132.08 -34.95
N SER A 294 67.26 132.11 -33.88
CA SER A 294 67.73 133.37 -33.28
C SER A 294 68.69 134.15 -34.21
N GLN A 295 69.40 133.44 -35.10
CA GLN A 295 70.29 134.03 -36.11
C GLN A 295 69.54 134.44 -37.41
N LEU A 296 68.44 133.77 -37.74
CA LEU A 296 67.64 134.02 -38.95
C LEU A 296 66.58 135.13 -38.77
N GLN A 297 66.28 135.54 -37.52
CA GLN A 297 65.38 136.67 -37.25
C GLN A 297 66.08 138.04 -37.37
N ALA A 298 67.40 138.06 -37.60
CA ALA A 298 68.22 139.29 -37.67
C ALA A 298 68.52 139.78 -39.09
N VAL A 299 68.14 139.05 -40.15
CA VAL A 299 68.46 139.45 -41.53
C VAL A 299 67.27 139.22 -42.47
N HIS A 300 66.61 140.34 -42.80
CA HIS A 300 65.97 140.66 -44.09
C HIS A 300 64.68 139.87 -44.45
N SER A 301 63.47 140.42 -44.52
CA SER A 301 62.88 141.61 -45.19
C SER A 301 62.82 141.56 -46.74
N GLN A 302 61.59 141.57 -47.26
CA GLN A 302 61.14 141.86 -48.64
C GLN A 302 61.56 140.88 -49.75
N ASP A 303 60.82 140.65 -50.84
CA ASP A 303 59.48 141.02 -51.34
C ASP A 303 59.22 139.99 -52.47
N SER A 304 58.04 139.36 -52.56
CA SER A 304 56.89 139.73 -53.40
C SER A 304 57.04 139.52 -54.92
N GLN A 305 56.02 138.81 -55.43
CA GLN A 305 55.36 138.89 -56.74
C GLN A 305 55.98 138.19 -57.96
N LEU A 306 55.24 137.18 -58.45
CA LEU A 306 54.74 137.10 -59.83
C LEU A 306 53.57 136.10 -59.87
N GLN A 307 52.38 136.58 -59.54
CA GLN A 307 51.12 135.84 -59.53
C GLN A 307 50.09 136.55 -60.38
N GLU A 308 50.21 136.45 -61.70
CA GLU A 308 49.13 136.88 -62.60
C GLU A 308 49.24 136.30 -64.02
N ARG A 309 49.47 134.97 -64.15
CA ARG A 309 49.26 134.23 -65.42
C ARG A 309 48.80 132.76 -65.23
N LEU A 310 48.31 132.38 -64.05
CA LEU A 310 48.03 130.97 -63.70
C LEU A 310 46.53 130.61 -63.59
N ASP A 311 45.61 131.57 -63.72
CA ASP A 311 44.20 131.34 -63.33
C ASP A 311 43.28 130.84 -64.48
N GLU A 312 43.67 130.95 -65.75
CA GLU A 312 42.86 130.42 -66.87
C GLU A 312 43.19 128.95 -67.21
N GLU A 313 44.44 128.52 -67.02
CA GLU A 313 44.88 127.12 -67.24
C GLU A 313 44.54 126.21 -66.03
N ALA A 314 44.49 126.80 -64.82
CA ALA A 314 44.05 126.11 -63.61
C ALA A 314 42.55 125.77 -63.64
N ASN A 315 41.69 126.63 -64.20
CA ASN A 315 40.25 126.38 -64.25
C ASN A 315 39.86 125.34 -65.32
N SER A 316 40.51 125.34 -66.49
CA SER A 316 40.31 124.30 -67.51
C SER A 316 40.82 122.92 -67.05
N SER A 317 41.98 122.88 -66.37
CA SER A 317 42.49 121.65 -65.78
C SER A 317 41.68 121.18 -64.57
N LEU A 318 41.08 122.10 -63.78
CA LEU A 318 40.14 121.75 -62.72
C LEU A 318 38.86 121.14 -63.29
N GLU A 319 38.22 121.73 -64.30
CA GLU A 319 36.99 121.19 -64.90
C GLU A 319 37.21 119.83 -65.56
N ALA A 320 38.33 119.63 -66.26
CA ALA A 320 38.71 118.31 -66.79
C ALA A 320 38.98 117.27 -65.67
N SER A 321 39.59 117.70 -64.56
CA SER A 321 39.82 116.85 -63.39
C SER A 321 38.52 116.53 -62.66
N LEU A 322 37.57 117.46 -62.61
CA LEU A 322 36.28 117.32 -61.94
C LEU A 322 35.36 116.36 -62.71
N THR A 323 35.30 116.50 -64.03
CA THR A 323 34.58 115.55 -64.91
C THR A 323 35.21 114.14 -64.89
N ALA A 324 36.55 114.04 -64.82
CA ALA A 324 37.22 112.76 -64.63
C ALA A 324 36.90 112.13 -63.26
N LYS A 325 36.87 112.94 -62.19
CA LYS A 325 36.47 112.46 -60.84
C LYS A 325 35.00 112.06 -60.79
N GLU A 326 34.09 112.80 -61.40
CA GLU A 326 32.66 112.43 -61.49
C GLU A 326 32.46 111.11 -62.26
N LYS A 327 33.23 110.91 -63.33
CA LYS A 327 33.24 109.63 -64.06
C LYS A 327 33.74 108.49 -63.16
N ILE A 328 34.88 108.65 -62.48
CA ILE A 328 35.41 107.64 -61.54
C ILE A 328 34.42 107.38 -60.39
N ILE A 329 33.77 108.41 -59.87
CA ILE A 329 32.76 108.29 -58.81
C ILE A 329 31.55 107.49 -59.33
N SER A 330 31.10 107.71 -60.56
CA SER A 330 30.00 106.93 -61.14
C SER A 330 30.39 105.48 -61.44
N GLU A 331 31.63 105.24 -61.90
CA GLU A 331 32.19 103.89 -62.09
C GLU A 331 32.30 103.15 -60.75
N LEU A 332 32.84 103.79 -59.71
CA LEU A 332 32.92 103.24 -58.35
C LEU A 332 31.53 103.01 -57.72
N HIS A 333 30.55 103.88 -57.98
CA HIS A 333 29.16 103.63 -57.53
C HIS A 333 28.53 102.46 -58.28
N HIS A 334 28.83 102.29 -59.57
CA HIS A 334 28.35 101.14 -60.33
C HIS A 334 29.02 99.85 -59.86
N GLU A 335 30.32 99.86 -59.58
CA GLU A 335 31.06 98.75 -58.98
C GLU A 335 30.55 98.44 -57.56
N LEU A 336 30.32 99.45 -56.72
CA LEU A 336 29.70 99.25 -55.41
C LEU A 336 28.30 98.64 -55.53
N HIS A 337 27.48 99.15 -56.44
CA HIS A 337 26.12 98.64 -56.62
C HIS A 337 26.10 97.21 -57.16
N THR A 338 26.99 96.87 -58.10
CA THR A 338 27.13 95.50 -58.62
C THR A 338 27.68 94.54 -57.56
N MET A 339 28.61 94.99 -56.71
CA MET A 339 29.12 94.22 -55.57
C MET A 339 28.06 94.05 -54.47
N GLU A 340 27.27 95.09 -54.17
CA GLU A 340 26.17 95.00 -53.20
C GLU A 340 25.05 94.09 -53.68
N THR A 341 24.71 94.14 -54.96
CA THR A 341 23.68 93.26 -55.54
C THR A 341 24.16 91.81 -55.65
N SER A 342 25.41 91.57 -56.05
CA SER A 342 25.99 90.22 -56.04
C SER A 342 26.09 89.65 -54.62
N LEU A 343 26.58 90.42 -53.66
CA LEU A 343 26.67 90.00 -52.25
C LEU A 343 25.28 89.82 -51.61
N GLY A 344 24.29 90.62 -52.03
CA GLY A 344 22.88 90.42 -51.68
C GLY A 344 22.33 89.10 -52.23
N SER A 345 22.62 88.79 -53.50
CA SER A 345 22.20 87.54 -54.14
C SER A 345 22.87 86.31 -53.53
N GLU A 346 24.16 86.37 -53.19
CA GLU A 346 24.88 85.29 -52.50
C GLU A 346 24.34 85.09 -51.09
N ARG A 347 24.07 86.17 -50.35
CA ARG A 347 23.41 86.07 -49.03
C ARG A 347 22.04 85.43 -49.13
N GLU A 348 21.25 85.79 -50.13
CA GLU A 348 19.91 85.21 -50.32
C GLU A 348 19.99 83.73 -50.73
N GLN A 349 20.96 83.35 -51.57
CA GLN A 349 21.26 81.96 -51.89
C GLN A 349 21.70 81.17 -50.66
N HIS A 350 22.61 81.68 -49.84
CA HIS A 350 23.03 81.03 -48.60
C HIS A 350 21.91 80.93 -47.58
N ILE A 351 21.04 81.95 -47.46
CA ILE A 351 19.85 81.88 -46.61
C ILE A 351 18.89 80.79 -47.12
N ALA A 352 18.70 80.69 -48.43
CA ALA A 352 17.88 79.64 -49.03
C ALA A 352 18.48 78.25 -48.82
N GLU A 353 19.80 78.10 -48.94
CA GLU A 353 20.52 76.85 -48.71
C GLU A 353 20.49 76.45 -47.23
N VAL A 354 20.71 77.39 -46.31
CA VAL A 354 20.56 77.15 -44.87
C VAL A 354 19.13 76.76 -44.52
N LYS A 355 18.10 77.39 -45.13
CA LYS A 355 16.70 76.98 -44.95
C LYS A 355 16.46 75.57 -45.48
N LYS A 356 17.00 75.22 -46.65
CA LYS A 356 16.90 73.88 -47.25
C LYS A 356 17.59 72.83 -46.39
N LEU A 357 18.80 73.11 -45.90
CA LEU A 357 19.54 72.22 -45.02
C LEU A 357 18.84 72.05 -43.67
N LYS A 358 18.29 73.13 -43.09
CA LYS A 358 17.48 73.03 -41.86
C LYS A 358 16.21 72.21 -42.06
N ALA A 359 15.55 72.34 -43.21
CA ALA A 359 14.37 71.54 -43.54
C ALA A 359 14.74 70.05 -43.71
N LEU A 360 15.83 69.75 -44.42
CA LEU A 360 16.36 68.40 -44.54
C LEU A 360 16.79 67.81 -43.19
N LEU A 361 17.41 68.61 -42.33
CA LEU A 361 17.83 68.18 -41.00
C LEU A 361 16.59 67.86 -40.14
N SER A 362 15.58 68.73 -40.15
CA SER A 362 14.31 68.48 -39.47
C SER A 362 13.60 67.24 -40.01
N GLU A 363 13.60 67.01 -41.33
CA GLU A 363 13.01 65.81 -41.94
C GLU A 363 13.76 64.55 -41.49
N LYS A 364 15.09 64.60 -41.46
CA LYS A 364 15.95 63.49 -40.99
C LYS A 364 15.79 63.25 -39.49
N ASP A 365 15.64 64.29 -38.70
CA ASP A 365 15.38 64.19 -37.25
C ASP A 365 14.01 63.55 -37.01
N THR A 366 12.96 63.98 -37.73
CA THR A 366 11.64 63.33 -37.62
C THR A 366 11.67 61.88 -38.08
N ALA A 367 12.41 61.56 -39.14
CA ALA A 367 12.57 60.18 -39.60
C ALA A 367 13.38 59.35 -38.60
N LEU A 368 14.38 59.93 -37.93
CA LEU A 368 15.15 59.28 -36.87
C LEU A 368 14.32 59.05 -35.62
N GLU A 369 13.51 60.02 -35.20
CA GLU A 369 12.57 59.85 -34.09
C GLU A 369 11.53 58.78 -34.40
N GLU A 370 11.01 58.73 -35.63
CA GLU A 370 10.07 57.70 -36.06
C GLU A 370 10.73 56.32 -36.16
N LEU A 371 11.96 56.22 -36.67
CA LEU A 371 12.77 54.99 -36.65
C LEU A 371 13.14 54.56 -35.23
N GLN A 372 13.47 55.49 -34.34
CA GLN A 372 13.74 55.19 -32.92
C GLN A 372 12.48 54.72 -32.22
N ARG A 373 11.33 55.34 -32.51
CA ARG A 373 10.03 54.89 -32.01
C ARG A 373 9.72 53.49 -32.55
N GLU A 374 9.87 53.25 -33.85
CA GLU A 374 9.71 51.92 -34.44
C GLU A 374 10.67 50.89 -33.84
N ILE A 375 11.92 51.26 -33.56
CA ILE A 375 12.90 50.36 -32.91
C ILE A 375 12.52 50.10 -31.45
N SER A 376 11.95 51.08 -30.75
CA SER A 376 11.47 50.93 -29.37
C SER A 376 10.16 50.14 -29.26
N GLU A 377 9.28 50.26 -30.27
CA GLU A 377 8.03 49.51 -30.40
C GLU A 377 8.27 48.12 -30.97
N ARG A 378 9.36 47.92 -31.72
CA ARG A 378 9.79 46.59 -32.17
C ARG A 378 10.11 45.76 -30.93
N PRO A 379 9.44 44.61 -30.76
CA PRO A 379 9.78 43.70 -29.68
C PRO A 379 11.26 43.31 -29.80
N THR A 380 11.97 43.37 -28.68
CA THR A 380 13.41 43.09 -28.65
C THR A 380 13.67 41.68 -29.19
N ALA A 381 14.84 41.43 -29.78
CA ALA A 381 15.17 40.09 -30.31
C ALA A 381 14.93 38.98 -29.27
N LYS A 382 15.23 39.26 -27.99
CA LYS A 382 14.86 38.39 -26.85
C LYS A 382 13.35 38.22 -26.70
N GLN A 383 12.54 39.28 -26.71
CA GLN A 383 11.09 39.16 -26.61
C GLN A 383 10.46 38.41 -27.79
N VAL A 384 10.96 38.59 -29.00
CA VAL A 384 10.50 37.81 -30.18
C VAL A 384 10.92 36.35 -30.06
N GLU A 385 12.13 36.09 -29.58
CA GLU A 385 12.63 34.73 -29.34
C GLU A 385 11.88 34.06 -28.18
N ASP A 386 11.55 34.79 -27.12
CA ASP A 386 10.78 34.35 -25.97
C ASP A 386 9.31 34.11 -26.34
N LEU A 387 8.70 34.97 -27.17
CA LEU A 387 7.37 34.76 -27.72
C LEU A 387 7.34 33.58 -28.70
N ARG A 388 8.38 33.41 -29.54
CA ARG A 388 8.50 32.22 -30.40
C ARG A 388 8.70 30.95 -29.57
N LYS A 389 9.49 30.98 -28.50
CA LYS A 389 9.65 29.87 -27.56
C LYS A 389 8.32 29.58 -26.85
N GLN A 390 7.64 30.59 -26.32
CA GLN A 390 6.31 30.44 -25.70
C GLN A 390 5.27 29.89 -26.68
N VAL A 391 5.22 30.36 -27.92
CA VAL A 391 4.33 29.82 -28.96
C VAL A 391 4.71 28.39 -29.30
N LYS A 392 6.00 28.05 -29.42
CA LYS A 392 6.45 26.69 -29.71
C LYS A 392 6.17 25.72 -28.57
N ILE A 393 6.31 26.17 -27.32
CA ILE A 393 5.93 25.44 -26.09
C ILE A 393 4.42 25.28 -26.02
N LEU A 394 3.63 26.34 -26.25
CA LEU A 394 2.17 26.27 -26.27
C LEU A 394 1.65 25.38 -27.40
N GLN A 395 2.31 25.37 -28.55
CA GLN A 395 1.97 24.49 -29.66
C GLN A 395 2.31 23.03 -29.33
N ALA A 396 3.43 22.78 -28.64
CA ALA A 396 3.81 21.44 -28.24
C ALA A 396 2.94 20.90 -27.07
N VAL A 397 2.57 21.75 -26.11
CA VAL A 397 1.65 21.45 -25.01
C VAL A 397 0.20 21.32 -25.49
N GLY A 398 -0.23 22.15 -26.45
CA GLY A 398 -1.60 22.18 -26.97
C GLY A 398 -1.89 21.14 -28.05
N TYR A 399 -0.90 20.72 -28.85
CA TYR A 399 -1.11 19.83 -29.99
C TYR A 399 -0.35 18.50 -29.95
N ASN A 400 0.49 18.24 -28.95
CA ASN A 400 1.18 16.95 -28.76
C ASN A 400 1.86 16.41 -30.04
N SER A 401 2.31 17.31 -30.91
CA SER A 401 2.78 17.03 -32.27
C SER A 401 3.91 17.98 -32.62
N VAL A 402 5.10 17.73 -32.07
CA VAL A 402 6.34 18.24 -32.66
C VAL A 402 7.41 17.16 -32.54
N GLU A 403 8.04 16.84 -33.67
CA GLU A 403 9.13 15.88 -33.81
C GLU A 403 10.29 16.22 -32.87
N ALA A 404 10.87 15.18 -32.26
CA ALA A 404 11.83 15.29 -31.14
C ALA A 404 13.11 16.10 -31.45
N GLU A 405 13.41 16.35 -32.72
CA GLU A 405 14.59 17.11 -33.15
C GLU A 405 14.42 18.63 -32.96
N ASP A 406 13.18 19.13 -32.95
CA ASP A 406 12.87 20.55 -32.84
C ASP A 406 12.79 21.06 -31.39
N TRP A 407 12.85 20.12 -30.43
CA TRP A 407 12.81 20.33 -28.98
C TRP A 407 14.19 20.61 -28.36
N GLU A 408 15.27 20.02 -28.91
CA GLU A 408 16.64 20.23 -28.41
C GLU A 408 17.19 21.62 -28.76
N LEU A 409 16.65 22.28 -29.80
CA LEU A 409 17.11 23.61 -30.19
C LEU A 409 16.49 24.72 -29.33
N ALA A 410 15.28 24.52 -28.80
CA ALA A 410 14.56 25.52 -28.00
C ALA A 410 15.03 25.60 -26.53
N THR A 411 15.67 24.54 -26.02
CA THR A 411 15.96 24.31 -24.59
C THR A 411 17.40 24.61 -24.15
N ARG A 412 18.21 25.28 -24.98
CA ARG A 412 19.64 25.56 -24.68
C ARG A 412 19.92 26.61 -23.57
N GLY A 413 18.94 27.00 -22.77
CA GLY A 413 19.12 27.86 -21.60
C GLY A 413 18.85 27.09 -20.29
N GLU A 414 19.86 26.87 -19.46
CA GLU A 414 19.78 26.05 -18.23
C GLU A 414 18.72 26.52 -17.23
N ASP A 415 18.46 27.82 -17.14
CA ASP A 415 17.47 28.39 -16.22
C ASP A 415 16.04 28.27 -16.74
N ILE A 416 15.86 28.29 -18.06
CA ILE A 416 14.56 28.20 -18.72
C ILE A 416 14.13 26.73 -18.80
N GLY A 417 15.05 25.80 -19.09
CA GLY A 417 14.76 24.36 -19.08
C GLY A 417 14.30 23.85 -17.70
N LYS A 418 14.80 24.41 -16.59
CA LYS A 418 14.35 24.07 -15.23
C LYS A 418 12.95 24.60 -14.91
N LEU A 419 12.65 25.83 -15.33
CA LEU A 419 11.31 26.40 -15.14
C LEU A 419 10.27 25.71 -16.04
N GLU A 420 10.66 25.34 -17.26
CA GLU A 420 9.82 24.63 -18.22
C GLU A 420 9.57 23.18 -17.84
N THR A 421 10.58 22.47 -17.31
CA THR A 421 10.37 21.13 -16.74
C THR A 421 9.43 21.18 -15.54
N LEU A 422 9.59 22.17 -14.66
CA LEU A 422 8.66 22.38 -13.54
C LEU A 422 7.23 22.75 -14.00
N LEU A 423 7.09 23.54 -15.06
CA LEU A 423 5.78 23.89 -15.62
C LEU A 423 5.12 22.71 -16.34
N LEU A 424 5.88 21.89 -17.07
CA LEU A 424 5.37 20.66 -17.70
C LEU A 424 4.98 19.62 -16.65
N ASP A 425 5.80 19.45 -15.61
CA ASP A 425 5.51 18.51 -14.52
C ASP A 425 4.29 18.98 -13.72
N LYS A 426 4.17 20.29 -13.47
CA LYS A 426 2.97 20.87 -12.85
C LYS A 426 1.74 20.77 -13.76
N ASN A 427 1.88 20.94 -15.07
CA ASN A 427 0.76 20.79 -16.01
C ASN A 427 0.30 19.33 -16.09
N ARG A 428 1.22 18.37 -16.25
CA ARG A 428 0.91 16.94 -16.17
C ARG A 428 0.27 16.55 -14.84
N LYS A 429 0.75 17.10 -13.73
CA LYS A 429 0.16 16.88 -12.41
C LYS A 429 -1.25 17.49 -12.32
N MET A 430 -1.47 18.68 -12.84
CA MET A 430 -2.79 19.31 -12.91
C MET A 430 -3.74 18.53 -13.81
N GLU A 431 -3.27 18.00 -14.94
CA GLU A 431 -4.04 17.12 -15.83
C GLU A 431 -4.38 15.79 -15.16
N HIS A 432 -3.43 15.21 -14.41
CA HIS A 432 -3.66 14.02 -13.61
C HIS A 432 -4.67 14.26 -12.49
N GLU A 433 -4.54 15.35 -11.75
CA GLU A 433 -5.50 15.75 -10.71
C GLU A 433 -6.87 16.04 -11.33
N LEU A 434 -6.94 16.69 -12.50
CA LEU A 434 -8.19 16.96 -13.21
C LEU A 434 -8.85 15.70 -13.74
N THR A 435 -8.08 14.73 -14.25
CA THR A 435 -8.61 13.43 -14.68
C THR A 435 -9.05 12.60 -13.48
N GLN A 436 -8.29 12.59 -12.38
CA GLN A 436 -8.66 11.93 -11.14
C GLN A 436 -9.94 12.50 -10.54
N VAL A 437 -10.06 13.84 -10.48
CA VAL A 437 -11.28 14.52 -10.02
C VAL A 437 -12.45 14.24 -10.97
N LYS A 438 -12.24 14.17 -12.29
CA LYS A 438 -13.28 13.77 -13.25
C LYS A 438 -13.76 12.33 -13.01
N VAL A 439 -12.85 11.38 -12.76
CA VAL A 439 -13.21 9.99 -12.44
C VAL A 439 -13.97 9.93 -11.13
N GLN A 440 -13.50 10.61 -10.08
CA GLN A 440 -14.20 10.69 -8.81
C GLN A 440 -15.59 11.34 -8.96
N LEU A 441 -15.71 12.39 -9.79
CA LEU A 441 -16.99 13.01 -10.09
C LEU A 441 -17.92 12.01 -10.77
N LEU A 442 -17.46 11.29 -11.79
CA LEU A 442 -18.25 10.25 -12.45
C LEU A 442 -18.69 9.14 -11.50
N GLU A 443 -17.80 8.65 -10.63
CA GLU A 443 -18.13 7.66 -9.60
C GLU A 443 -19.18 8.18 -8.62
N LYS A 444 -19.03 9.44 -8.16
CA LYS A 444 -20.01 10.08 -7.26
C LYS A 444 -21.34 10.32 -7.96
N THR A 445 -21.34 10.71 -9.23
CA THR A 445 -22.56 10.88 -10.03
C THR A 445 -23.26 9.54 -10.28
N GLN A 446 -22.51 8.47 -10.57
CA GLN A 446 -23.06 7.12 -10.69
C GLN A 446 -23.64 6.65 -9.35
N ALA A 447 -22.92 6.84 -8.25
CA ALA A 447 -23.41 6.49 -6.91
C ALA A 447 -24.67 7.29 -6.54
N ALA A 448 -24.74 8.58 -6.88
CA ALA A 448 -25.93 9.40 -6.70
C ALA A 448 -27.11 8.87 -7.53
N SER A 449 -26.92 8.58 -8.82
CA SER A 449 -27.96 7.99 -9.66
C SER A 449 -28.46 6.64 -9.14
N ALA A 450 -27.58 5.80 -8.59
CA ALA A 450 -27.94 4.53 -8.00
C ALA A 450 -28.70 4.69 -6.67
N ALA A 451 -28.36 5.72 -5.89
CA ALA A 451 -29.11 6.10 -4.70
C ALA A 451 -30.50 6.64 -5.07
N ASP A 452 -30.61 7.50 -6.08
CA ASP A 452 -31.88 8.03 -6.59
C ASP A 452 -32.78 6.91 -7.11
N GLN A 453 -32.23 5.95 -7.86
CA GLN A 453 -32.98 4.75 -8.29
C GLN A 453 -33.47 3.92 -7.10
N LYS A 454 -32.67 3.78 -6.04
CA LYS A 454 -33.09 3.08 -4.82
C LYS A 454 -34.19 3.84 -4.08
N ILE A 455 -34.08 5.15 -3.97
CA ILE A 455 -35.12 6.01 -3.39
C ILE A 455 -36.40 5.83 -4.17
N HIS A 456 -36.35 5.89 -5.50
CA HIS A 456 -37.55 5.75 -6.33
C HIS A 456 -38.19 4.36 -6.20
N ASN A 457 -37.38 3.30 -6.11
CA ASN A 457 -37.87 1.94 -5.84
C ASN A 457 -38.50 1.81 -4.45
N LEU A 458 -37.94 2.47 -3.42
CA LEU A 458 -38.49 2.48 -2.08
C LEU A 458 -39.78 3.30 -2.01
N GLU A 459 -39.85 4.44 -2.69
CA GLU A 459 -41.07 5.24 -2.83
C GLU A 459 -42.18 4.45 -3.54
N ALA A 460 -41.84 3.70 -4.60
CA ALA A 460 -42.78 2.81 -5.28
C ALA A 460 -43.31 1.72 -4.33
N LYS A 461 -42.42 1.07 -3.55
CA LYS A 461 -42.81 0.09 -2.53
C LYS A 461 -43.67 0.70 -1.43
N VAL A 462 -43.37 1.91 -0.99
CA VAL A 462 -44.17 2.63 0.02
C VAL A 462 -45.55 2.98 -0.56
N ALA A 463 -45.62 3.41 -1.83
CA ALA A 463 -46.88 3.66 -2.50
C ALA A 463 -47.73 2.38 -2.61
N GLU A 464 -47.11 1.27 -3.03
CA GLU A 464 -47.75 -0.04 -3.09
C GLU A 464 -48.26 -0.49 -1.71
N GLN A 465 -47.41 -0.38 -0.68
CA GLN A 465 -47.80 -0.67 0.71
C GLN A 465 -48.93 0.22 1.20
N LYS A 466 -48.92 1.54 0.89
CA LYS A 466 -50.03 2.43 1.21
C LYS A 466 -51.32 2.00 0.53
N THR A 467 -51.28 1.63 -0.76
CA THR A 467 -52.47 1.11 -1.45
C THR A 467 -52.95 -0.22 -0.87
N LEU A 468 -52.04 -1.09 -0.45
CA LEU A 468 -52.37 -2.35 0.21
C LEU A 468 -52.97 -2.11 1.59
N ILE A 469 -52.42 -1.17 2.37
CA ILE A 469 -52.97 -0.78 3.67
C ILE A 469 -54.37 -0.23 3.48
N VAL A 470 -54.61 0.67 2.53
CA VAL A 470 -55.98 1.17 2.25
C VAL A 470 -56.92 0.03 1.87
N LYS A 471 -56.49 -0.94 1.06
CA LYS A 471 -57.30 -2.14 0.74
C LYS A 471 -57.55 -3.01 1.96
N LEU A 472 -56.55 -3.24 2.80
CA LEU A 472 -56.67 -3.99 4.04
C LEU A 472 -57.55 -3.26 5.05
N GLU A 473 -57.48 -1.93 5.11
CA GLU A 473 -58.35 -1.09 5.93
C GLU A 473 -59.79 -1.14 5.42
N GLU A 474 -60.02 -1.08 4.11
CA GLU A 474 -61.35 -1.32 3.50
C GLU A 474 -61.87 -2.73 3.79
N ASP A 475 -61.00 -3.75 3.72
CA ASP A 475 -61.37 -5.15 3.97
C ASP A 475 -61.59 -5.44 5.47
N ILE A 476 -60.83 -4.78 6.35
CA ILE A 476 -61.07 -4.77 7.80
C ILE A 476 -62.35 -3.99 8.11
N LEU A 477 -62.64 -2.87 7.44
CA LEU A 477 -63.92 -2.16 7.56
C LEU A 477 -65.11 -3.01 7.10
N LYS A 478 -64.91 -3.85 6.09
CA LYS A 478 -65.91 -4.85 5.67
C LYS A 478 -66.01 -6.04 6.65
N GLY A 479 -64.91 -6.44 7.29
CA GLY A 479 -64.82 -7.59 8.19
C GLY A 479 -65.14 -7.31 9.66
N TYR A 480 -64.97 -6.07 10.13
CA TYR A 480 -65.36 -5.58 11.45
C TYR A 480 -66.70 -4.85 11.37
N GLY A 481 -67.76 -5.60 11.10
CA GLY A 481 -69.03 -5.32 11.80
C GLY A 481 -68.82 -5.54 13.30
N PRO A 482 -69.36 -4.71 14.19
CA PRO A 482 -68.83 -4.60 15.56
C PRO A 482 -69.25 -5.80 16.41
N SER A 483 -68.31 -6.52 17.03
CA SER A 483 -68.42 -7.00 18.43
C SER A 483 -67.13 -7.63 18.98
N HIS A 484 -66.64 -7.00 20.06
CA HIS A 484 -65.94 -7.49 21.28
C HIS A 484 -65.08 -8.78 21.24
N ASP A 485 -63.77 -8.74 21.54
CA ASP A 485 -63.07 -8.55 22.84
C ASP A 485 -62.77 -9.87 23.58
N ARG A 486 -61.50 -9.93 24.06
CA ARG A 486 -60.89 -10.80 25.09
C ARG A 486 -60.43 -12.21 24.68
N ARG A 487 -59.40 -12.82 25.29
CA ARG A 487 -58.23 -12.44 26.13
C ARG A 487 -57.58 -13.79 26.53
N HIS A 488 -56.26 -13.93 26.34
CA HIS A 488 -55.32 -14.86 27.01
C HIS A 488 -55.52 -16.41 26.93
N VAL A 489 -54.45 -17.18 26.65
CA VAL A 489 -53.68 -18.01 27.63
C VAL A 489 -52.49 -18.77 26.94
N LYS A 490 -51.32 -18.64 27.57
CA LYS A 490 -50.07 -19.45 27.73
C LYS A 490 -49.73 -20.68 26.84
N GLN A 491 -48.59 -20.54 26.15
CA GLN A 491 -47.32 -21.30 26.24
C GLN A 491 -47.29 -22.78 26.71
N SER A 492 -46.83 -23.67 25.82
CA SER A 492 -46.01 -24.86 26.14
C SER A 492 -45.23 -25.33 24.91
N ASP A 493 -43.90 -25.41 25.04
CA ASP A 493 -42.97 -26.07 24.12
C ASP A 493 -43.19 -27.59 24.13
N ASP A 494 -43.27 -28.24 22.96
CA ASP A 494 -42.61 -29.50 22.60
C ASP A 494 -42.97 -29.86 21.14
N TRP A 495 -42.00 -30.04 20.25
CA TRP A 495 -42.25 -30.49 18.87
C TRP A 495 -41.15 -31.45 18.42
N ASP A 496 -41.31 -32.72 18.79
CA ASP A 496 -40.78 -33.85 18.04
C ASP A 496 -41.89 -34.42 17.13
N LEU A 497 -41.54 -34.59 15.86
CA LEU A 497 -42.36 -35.19 14.79
C LEU A 497 -42.57 -36.70 15.04
N PRO A 498 -43.66 -37.29 14.52
CA PRO A 498 -43.47 -38.05 13.28
C PRO A 498 -44.62 -38.04 12.25
N ASP A 499 -44.19 -38.24 11.01
CA ASP A 499 -44.79 -38.86 9.81
C ASP A 499 -46.31 -39.11 9.66
N SER A 500 -46.84 -38.51 8.59
CA SER A 500 -47.56 -39.12 7.46
C SER A 500 -48.20 -40.51 7.62
N VAL A 501 -49.54 -40.55 7.52
CA VAL A 501 -50.50 -41.50 6.87
C VAL A 501 -51.87 -41.08 7.46
N GLY A 502 -53.02 -40.92 6.80
CA GLY A 502 -53.59 -41.36 5.53
C GLY A 502 -55.10 -41.55 5.78
N SER A 503 -55.93 -41.12 4.83
CA SER A 503 -57.33 -41.49 4.55
C SER A 503 -58.44 -41.54 5.62
N ASP A 504 -59.52 -40.86 5.24
CA ASP A 504 -60.94 -41.28 5.25
C ASP A 504 -61.82 -41.20 6.50
N MET A 505 -62.84 -40.33 6.34
CA MET A 505 -64.29 -40.61 6.46
C MET A 505 -64.82 -41.24 7.76
N LEU A 506 -65.70 -40.51 8.46
CA LEU A 506 -67.12 -40.91 8.54
C LEU A 506 -68.03 -39.79 9.10
N ASP A 507 -69.21 -39.77 8.51
CA ASP A 507 -70.37 -38.90 8.66
C ASP A 507 -71.36 -39.47 9.71
N HIS A 508 -71.94 -38.63 10.60
CA HIS A 508 -73.37 -38.74 10.97
C HIS A 508 -73.93 -37.53 11.75
N SER A 509 -74.83 -36.81 11.09
CA SER A 509 -76.12 -36.22 11.51
C SER A 509 -76.30 -35.57 12.91
N GLY A 510 -76.91 -34.36 12.90
CA GLY A 510 -77.88 -33.99 13.94
C GLY A 510 -77.87 -32.53 14.40
N SER A 511 -78.58 -31.67 13.66
CA SER A 511 -79.22 -30.41 14.08
C SER A 511 -78.50 -29.46 15.06
N GLY A 512 -78.19 -28.27 14.55
CA GLY A 512 -78.23 -27.05 15.37
C GLY A 512 -76.90 -26.57 15.93
N LYS A 513 -75.89 -26.36 15.06
CA LYS A 513 -74.74 -25.47 15.30
C LYS A 513 -73.99 -25.14 13.99
N ALA A 514 -74.73 -24.83 12.93
CA ALA A 514 -74.19 -24.55 11.60
C ALA A 514 -73.52 -23.16 11.44
N ALA A 515 -72.98 -22.59 12.53
CA ALA A 515 -72.29 -21.29 12.49
C ALA A 515 -70.90 -21.41 13.14
N ASP A 516 -70.78 -22.14 14.26
CA ASP A 516 -69.51 -22.36 14.95
C ASP A 516 -68.58 -23.33 14.20
N GLU A 517 -69.11 -24.37 13.54
CA GLU A 517 -68.28 -25.30 12.76
C GLU A 517 -67.82 -24.69 11.44
N ASP A 518 -68.66 -23.90 10.76
CA ASP A 518 -68.25 -23.16 9.56
C ASP A 518 -67.29 -22.02 9.91
N GLU A 519 -67.42 -21.35 11.06
CA GLU A 519 -66.43 -20.37 11.52
C GLU A 519 -65.10 -21.01 11.94
N GLN A 520 -65.12 -22.19 12.59
CA GLN A 520 -63.88 -22.90 12.93
C GLN A 520 -63.22 -23.51 11.69
N ASN A 521 -63.99 -24.03 10.73
CA ASN A 521 -63.47 -24.55 9.47
C ASN A 521 -63.03 -23.41 8.53
N SER A 522 -63.71 -22.25 8.57
CA SER A 522 -63.30 -20.99 7.92
C SER A 522 -62.02 -20.43 8.56
N MET A 523 -61.91 -20.44 9.88
CA MET A 523 -60.70 -20.01 10.59
C MET A 523 -59.53 -20.96 10.31
N LEU A 524 -59.76 -22.27 10.30
CA LEU A 524 -58.73 -23.25 9.94
C LEU A 524 -58.34 -23.15 8.47
N THR A 525 -59.27 -22.90 7.54
CA THR A 525 -58.94 -22.66 6.12
C THR A 525 -58.21 -21.33 5.92
N VAL A 526 -58.54 -20.28 6.68
CA VAL A 526 -57.79 -19.02 6.68
C VAL A 526 -56.38 -19.22 7.25
N ILE A 527 -56.22 -19.93 8.37
CA ILE A 527 -54.91 -20.26 8.95
C ILE A 527 -54.10 -21.16 7.99
N CYS A 528 -54.73 -22.13 7.35
CA CYS A 528 -54.09 -22.95 6.32
C CYS A 528 -53.66 -22.09 5.12
N SER A 529 -54.50 -21.17 4.64
CA SER A 529 -54.15 -20.27 3.54
C SER A 529 -53.04 -19.27 3.90
N GLN A 530 -53.01 -18.79 5.15
CA GLN A 530 -51.96 -17.93 5.67
C GLN A 530 -50.65 -18.69 5.81
N ARG A 531 -50.68 -19.89 6.41
CA ARG A 531 -49.53 -20.80 6.50
C ARG A 531 -49.00 -21.15 5.11
N ASP A 532 -49.89 -21.41 4.16
CA ASP A 532 -49.51 -21.76 2.80
C ASP A 532 -48.93 -20.54 2.06
N ARG A 533 -49.46 -19.34 2.26
CA ARG A 533 -48.83 -18.08 1.80
C ARG A 533 -47.45 -17.85 2.42
N PHE A 534 -47.29 -18.08 3.72
CA PHE A 534 -45.99 -17.97 4.39
C PHE A 534 -45.01 -19.03 3.88
N ARG A 535 -45.45 -20.27 3.64
CA ARG A 535 -44.63 -21.31 3.02
C ARG A 535 -44.26 -21.00 1.58
N THR A 536 -45.15 -20.38 0.82
CA THR A 536 -44.85 -19.94 -0.55
C THR A 536 -43.85 -18.79 -0.53
N ARG A 537 -44.05 -17.78 0.32
CA ARG A 537 -43.10 -16.66 0.48
C ARG A 537 -41.75 -17.14 1.02
N LEU A 538 -41.74 -18.11 1.94
CA LEU A 538 -40.50 -18.71 2.42
C LEU A 538 -39.75 -19.39 1.27
N ARG A 539 -40.45 -20.22 0.47
CA ARG A 539 -39.88 -20.86 -0.72
C ARG A 539 -39.36 -19.85 -1.74
N GLU A 540 -40.12 -18.79 -2.03
CA GLU A 540 -39.69 -17.71 -2.93
C GLU A 540 -38.43 -17.01 -2.39
N THR A 541 -38.39 -16.68 -1.10
CA THR A 541 -37.21 -16.06 -0.49
C THR A 541 -36.01 -17.00 -0.43
N GLU A 542 -36.23 -18.31 -0.23
CA GLU A 542 -35.18 -19.33 -0.30
C GLU A 542 -34.66 -19.50 -1.73
N GLU A 543 -35.52 -19.43 -2.74
CA GLU A 543 -35.15 -19.43 -4.16
C GLU A 543 -34.40 -18.16 -4.55
N GLU A 544 -34.83 -16.98 -4.11
CA GLU A 544 -34.11 -15.72 -4.31
C GLU A 544 -32.74 -15.73 -3.62
N LEU A 545 -32.67 -16.26 -2.39
CA LEU A 545 -31.41 -16.43 -1.66
C LEU A 545 -30.48 -17.39 -2.40
N ARG A 546 -31.03 -18.50 -2.91
CA ARG A 546 -30.28 -19.47 -3.72
C ARG A 546 -29.78 -18.83 -5.01
N MET A 547 -30.63 -18.12 -5.75
CA MET A 547 -30.25 -17.40 -6.98
C MET A 547 -29.21 -16.31 -6.72
N ALA A 548 -29.31 -15.58 -5.61
CA ALA A 548 -28.32 -14.58 -5.22
C ALA A 548 -26.99 -15.25 -4.85
N ARG A 549 -27.03 -16.39 -4.15
CA ARG A 549 -25.85 -17.19 -3.82
C ARG A 549 -25.18 -17.73 -5.08
N ASP A 550 -25.95 -18.25 -6.03
CA ASP A 550 -25.47 -18.76 -7.32
C ASP A 550 -24.85 -17.63 -8.15
N ARG A 551 -25.46 -16.44 -8.18
CA ARG A 551 -24.88 -15.25 -8.82
C ARG A 551 -23.59 -14.78 -8.15
N CYS A 552 -23.53 -14.78 -6.82
CA CYS A 552 -22.30 -14.45 -6.09
C CYS A 552 -21.18 -15.48 -6.39
N GLN A 553 -21.52 -16.76 -6.48
CA GLN A 553 -20.56 -17.80 -6.86
C GLN A 553 -20.07 -17.62 -8.30
N ALA A 554 -20.98 -17.36 -9.25
CA ALA A 554 -20.62 -17.10 -10.64
C ALA A 554 -19.71 -15.86 -10.79
N LEU A 555 -20.08 -14.74 -10.15
CA LEU A 555 -19.25 -13.53 -10.15
C LEU A 555 -17.89 -13.75 -9.49
N THR A 556 -17.82 -14.57 -8.43
CA THR A 556 -16.55 -14.92 -7.78
C THR A 556 -15.68 -15.75 -8.72
N ALA A 557 -16.26 -16.73 -9.41
CA ALA A 557 -15.56 -17.55 -10.40
C ALA A 557 -15.06 -16.72 -11.59
N ASP A 558 -15.86 -15.77 -12.10
CA ASP A 558 -15.45 -14.87 -13.17
C ASP A 558 -14.33 -13.92 -12.74
N LEU A 559 -14.37 -13.44 -11.49
CA LEU A 559 -13.33 -12.60 -10.91
C LEU A 559 -12.03 -13.39 -10.73
N GLU A 560 -12.10 -14.64 -10.27
CA GLU A 560 -10.95 -15.54 -10.19
C GLU A 560 -10.38 -15.88 -11.58
N ARG A 561 -11.25 -16.13 -12.56
CA ARG A 561 -10.85 -16.36 -13.96
C ARG A 561 -10.16 -15.13 -14.54
N SER A 562 -10.72 -13.94 -14.37
CA SER A 562 -10.11 -12.69 -14.83
C SER A 562 -8.77 -12.42 -14.11
N ARG A 563 -8.66 -12.71 -12.81
CA ARG A 563 -7.38 -12.62 -12.09
C ARG A 563 -6.34 -13.59 -12.66
N ALA A 564 -6.72 -14.84 -12.92
CA ALA A 564 -5.82 -15.83 -13.51
C ALA A 564 -5.38 -15.44 -14.93
N ASP A 565 -6.30 -14.92 -15.74
CA ASP A 565 -5.99 -14.45 -17.10
C ASP A 565 -5.09 -13.21 -17.07
N ASN A 566 -5.28 -12.27 -16.13
CA ASN A 566 -4.40 -11.12 -15.94
C ASN A 566 -2.98 -11.54 -15.49
N VAL A 567 -2.86 -12.53 -14.61
CA VAL A 567 -1.55 -13.08 -14.21
C VAL A 567 -0.86 -13.78 -15.39
N LYS A 568 -1.58 -14.56 -16.21
CA LYS A 568 -1.03 -15.15 -17.45
C LYS A 568 -0.66 -14.10 -18.50
N LEU A 569 -1.40 -13.00 -18.58
CA LEU A 569 -1.08 -11.90 -19.48
C LEU A 569 0.23 -11.22 -19.03
N TYR A 570 0.40 -11.03 -17.72
CA TYR A 570 1.65 -10.54 -17.13
C TYR A 570 2.82 -11.50 -17.41
N GLU A 571 2.62 -12.80 -17.26
CA GLU A 571 3.61 -13.83 -17.60
C GLU A 571 4.03 -13.75 -19.08
N LYS A 572 3.06 -13.64 -20.01
CA LYS A 572 3.33 -13.48 -21.44
C LYS A 572 4.05 -12.17 -21.76
N MET A 573 3.63 -11.07 -21.14
CA MET A 573 4.26 -9.76 -21.33
C MET A 573 5.72 -9.80 -20.87
N ARG A 574 5.98 -10.41 -19.72
CA ARG A 574 7.33 -10.65 -19.21
C ARG A 574 8.14 -11.55 -20.13
N PHE A 575 7.58 -12.67 -20.60
CA PHE A 575 8.25 -13.57 -21.53
C PHE A 575 8.59 -12.87 -22.85
N VAL A 576 7.69 -12.04 -23.39
CA VAL A 576 7.95 -11.22 -24.58
C VAL A 576 9.00 -10.15 -24.31
N GLN A 577 8.99 -9.51 -23.14
CA GLN A 577 9.97 -8.51 -22.74
C GLN A 577 11.38 -9.13 -22.61
N ASP A 578 11.48 -10.31 -21.99
CA ASP A 578 12.72 -11.08 -21.89
C ASP A 578 13.18 -11.57 -23.28
N TYR A 579 12.27 -12.08 -24.13
CA TYR A 579 12.61 -12.51 -25.50
C TYR A 579 13.00 -11.35 -26.43
N THR A 580 12.43 -10.15 -26.21
CA THR A 580 12.80 -8.93 -26.95
C THR A 580 14.15 -8.39 -26.49
N GLN A 581 14.54 -8.61 -25.23
CA GLN A 581 15.89 -8.34 -24.74
C GLN A 581 16.94 -9.35 -25.26
N GLU A 582 16.54 -10.59 -25.55
CA GLU A 582 17.45 -11.65 -26.03
C GLU A 582 17.73 -11.65 -27.55
N ARG A 583 17.09 -10.80 -28.37
CA ARG A 583 17.47 -10.65 -29.78
C ARG A 583 18.71 -9.75 -29.94
N PRO A 584 19.88 -10.26 -30.39
CA PRO A 584 21.00 -9.41 -30.75
C PRO A 584 20.76 -8.82 -32.15
N SER A 585 20.04 -7.69 -32.23
CA SER A 585 19.99 -6.89 -33.45
C SER A 585 21.32 -6.14 -33.60
N LYS A 586 22.16 -6.63 -34.51
CA LYS A 586 23.33 -5.91 -35.03
C LYS A 586 22.87 -4.57 -35.63
N GLY A 587 23.37 -3.47 -35.04
CA GLY A 587 23.57 -2.19 -35.72
C GLY A 587 22.46 -1.16 -35.60
N ARG A 588 22.48 -0.33 -34.55
CA ARG A 588 22.74 1.12 -34.65
C ARG A 588 22.76 1.76 -33.26
N SER A 589 23.81 2.55 -33.08
CA SER A 589 24.07 3.56 -32.06
C SER A 589 22.83 4.16 -31.35
N GLY A 590 22.96 4.27 -30.02
CA GLY A 590 22.46 5.38 -29.22
C GLY A 590 20.96 5.42 -28.93
N LYS A 591 20.57 4.96 -27.73
CA LYS A 591 19.29 5.38 -27.16
C LYS A 591 19.44 5.76 -25.69
N LYS A 592 19.38 7.08 -25.47
CA LYS A 592 19.07 7.76 -24.21
C LYS A 592 18.05 6.93 -23.41
N ARG A 593 18.40 6.61 -22.16
CA ARG A 593 17.41 6.31 -21.12
C ARG A 593 16.60 7.59 -20.90
N GLY A 594 15.44 7.67 -21.54
CA GLY A 594 14.38 8.53 -21.07
C GLY A 594 13.90 7.97 -19.74
N GLU A 595 14.00 8.79 -18.70
CA GLU A 595 13.27 8.61 -17.45
C GLU A 595 11.78 8.47 -17.76
N ASP A 596 11.26 7.25 -17.69
CA ASP A 596 9.82 6.96 -17.68
C ASP A 596 9.23 7.43 -16.35
N LEU A 597 8.94 8.73 -16.28
CA LEU A 597 8.24 9.40 -15.18
C LEU A 597 6.70 9.28 -15.31
N GLU A 598 6.19 8.12 -15.74
CA GLU A 598 4.74 7.88 -15.90
C GLU A 598 4.23 6.55 -15.30
N SER A 599 4.99 5.93 -14.40
CA SER A 599 4.62 4.65 -13.75
C SER A 599 3.97 4.83 -12.36
N GLY A 600 3.23 5.91 -12.15
CA GLY A 600 2.61 6.20 -10.84
C GLY A 600 1.35 5.38 -10.55
N VAL A 601 0.61 4.95 -11.58
CA VAL A 601 -0.70 4.28 -11.42
C VAL A 601 -0.76 2.93 -12.14
N THR A 602 -0.13 2.82 -13.32
CA THR A 602 0.06 1.54 -14.02
C THR A 602 1.03 0.64 -13.27
N GLY A 603 2.09 1.23 -12.69
CA GLY A 603 3.03 0.54 -11.82
C GLY A 603 2.39 -0.08 -10.59
N ASP A 604 1.27 0.46 -10.09
CA ASP A 604 0.61 -0.06 -8.89
C ASP A 604 -0.27 -1.30 -9.21
N VAL A 605 -0.97 -1.26 -10.35
CA VAL A 605 -1.73 -2.41 -10.87
C VAL A 605 -0.78 -3.51 -11.35
N GLU A 606 0.26 -3.13 -12.07
CA GLU A 606 1.32 -4.02 -12.53
C GLU A 606 2.09 -4.60 -11.34
N SER A 607 2.43 -3.81 -10.32
CA SER A 607 3.06 -4.30 -9.08
C SER A 607 2.17 -5.27 -8.32
N LYS A 608 0.84 -5.07 -8.34
CA LYS A 608 -0.10 -6.00 -7.72
C LYS A 608 -0.12 -7.36 -8.42
N TYR A 609 -0.18 -7.38 -9.75
CA TYR A 609 -0.15 -8.63 -10.52
C TYR A 609 1.25 -9.26 -10.58
N LYS A 610 2.31 -8.45 -10.60
CA LYS A 610 3.71 -8.85 -10.42
C LYS A 610 3.91 -9.55 -9.10
N LYS A 611 3.43 -8.97 -8.00
CA LYS A 611 3.51 -9.57 -6.67
C LYS A 611 2.71 -10.85 -6.60
N MET A 612 1.49 -10.89 -7.17
CA MET A 612 0.71 -12.15 -7.24
C MET A 612 1.40 -13.22 -8.07
N TYR A 613 2.06 -12.85 -9.17
CA TYR A 613 2.87 -13.77 -10.00
C TYR A 613 4.12 -14.27 -9.24
N GLU A 614 4.88 -13.37 -8.60
CA GLU A 614 6.06 -13.71 -7.79
C GLU A 614 5.69 -14.57 -6.58
N ASP A 615 4.56 -14.28 -5.92
CA ASP A 615 4.05 -15.06 -4.79
C ASP A 615 3.58 -16.47 -5.21
N ASP A 616 3.08 -16.64 -6.44
CA ASP A 616 2.63 -17.93 -7.00
C ASP A 616 3.79 -18.77 -7.54
N ILE A 617 4.83 -18.12 -8.09
CA ILE A 617 6.05 -18.78 -8.58
C ILE A 617 7.06 -19.10 -7.49
N ASN A 618 7.03 -18.40 -6.35
CA ASN A 618 7.99 -18.64 -5.28
C ASN A 618 7.55 -19.86 -4.43
N PRO A 619 8.29 -20.98 -4.49
CA PRO A 619 7.93 -22.18 -3.72
C PRO A 619 8.00 -21.95 -2.20
N PHE A 620 8.75 -20.94 -1.74
CA PHE A 620 8.88 -20.61 -0.31
C PHE A 620 7.72 -19.78 0.24
N THR A 621 7.06 -18.94 -0.56
CA THR A 621 5.85 -18.21 -0.12
C THR A 621 4.67 -19.17 0.00
N ALA A 622 4.51 -20.08 -0.96
CA ALA A 622 3.54 -21.17 -0.91
C ALA A 622 3.80 -22.11 0.27
N PHE A 623 5.06 -22.52 0.50
CA PHE A 623 5.44 -23.35 1.64
C PHE A 623 5.25 -22.62 2.99
N SER A 624 5.69 -21.38 3.11
CA SER A 624 5.51 -20.53 4.30
C SER A 624 4.04 -20.31 4.63
N LYS A 625 3.19 -20.10 3.62
CA LYS A 625 1.74 -19.98 3.79
C LYS A 625 1.13 -21.31 4.26
N LYS A 626 1.53 -22.43 3.64
CA LYS A 626 1.06 -23.78 4.01
C LYS A 626 1.51 -24.20 5.40
N GLU A 627 2.73 -23.84 5.80
CA GLU A 627 3.27 -24.10 7.14
C GLU A 627 2.61 -23.21 8.20
N LYS A 628 2.36 -21.93 7.91
CA LYS A 628 1.57 -21.04 8.77
C LYS A 628 0.14 -21.54 8.94
N GLU A 629 -0.48 -22.06 7.89
CA GLU A 629 -1.82 -22.66 7.96
C GLU A 629 -1.81 -23.98 8.73
N ARG A 630 -0.77 -24.82 8.62
CA ARG A 630 -0.61 -26.04 9.41
C ARG A 630 -0.46 -25.73 10.90
N ARG A 631 0.44 -24.81 11.25
CA ARG A 631 0.61 -24.27 12.62
C ARG A 631 -0.69 -23.66 13.15
N TYR A 632 -1.44 -22.95 12.29
CA TYR A 632 -2.74 -22.39 12.66
C TYR A 632 -3.80 -23.46 12.92
N LYS A 633 -3.81 -24.57 12.16
CA LYS A 633 -4.72 -25.69 12.37
C LYS A 633 -4.36 -26.51 13.62
N GLU A 634 -3.08 -26.69 13.90
CA GLU A 634 -2.52 -27.38 15.09
C GLU A 634 -2.79 -26.64 16.41
N LEU A 635 -3.08 -25.33 16.38
CA LEU A 635 -3.41 -24.56 17.58
C LEU A 635 -4.78 -24.97 18.16
N GLY A 636 -4.83 -25.14 19.49
CA GLY A 636 -6.06 -25.40 20.22
C GLY A 636 -7.06 -24.26 20.10
N ILE A 637 -8.35 -24.52 20.36
CA ILE A 637 -9.43 -23.51 20.24
C ILE A 637 -9.14 -22.27 21.08
N ARG A 638 -8.57 -22.44 22.29
CA ARG A 638 -8.16 -21.34 23.17
C ARG A 638 -7.00 -20.52 22.58
N ASP A 639 -6.00 -21.18 22.01
CA ASP A 639 -4.87 -20.49 21.39
C ASP A 639 -5.29 -19.76 20.11
N LYS A 640 -6.22 -20.33 19.33
CA LYS A 640 -6.83 -19.66 18.18
C LYS A 640 -7.53 -18.37 18.59
N ILE A 641 -8.35 -18.40 19.65
CA ILE A 641 -9.04 -17.21 20.15
C ILE A 641 -8.04 -16.15 20.64
N THR A 642 -6.99 -16.57 21.37
CA THR A 642 -5.93 -15.67 21.83
C THR A 642 -5.13 -15.07 20.68
N LEU A 643 -4.81 -15.85 19.65
CA LEU A 643 -4.03 -15.39 18.50
C LEU A 643 -4.85 -14.50 17.56
N THR A 644 -6.17 -14.76 17.47
CA THR A 644 -7.11 -13.90 16.73
C THR A 644 -7.33 -12.58 17.48
N SER A 645 -7.54 -12.64 18.80
CA SER A 645 -7.62 -11.47 19.67
C SER A 645 -6.31 -10.67 19.66
N GLY A 646 -5.17 -11.36 19.73
CA GLY A 646 -3.84 -10.75 19.65
C GLY A 646 -3.59 -10.07 18.31
N ARG A 647 -3.92 -10.72 17.18
CA ARG A 647 -3.83 -10.08 15.86
C ARG A 647 -4.77 -8.90 15.70
N PHE A 648 -5.97 -8.96 16.25
CA PHE A 648 -6.92 -7.85 16.23
C PHE A 648 -6.38 -6.64 17.02
N LEU A 649 -5.82 -6.90 18.20
CA LEU A 649 -5.25 -5.87 19.07
C LEU A 649 -3.95 -5.29 18.50
N LEU A 650 -3.04 -6.10 17.93
CA LEU A 650 -1.78 -5.61 17.37
C LEU A 650 -1.93 -5.05 15.94
N GLY A 651 -2.86 -5.59 15.15
CA GLY A 651 -3.06 -5.21 13.75
C GLY A 651 -3.78 -3.88 13.57
N ASN A 652 -4.63 -3.47 14.52
CA ASN A 652 -5.37 -2.23 14.43
C ASN A 652 -4.72 -1.12 15.29
N LYS A 653 -4.33 0.00 14.65
CA LYS A 653 -3.76 1.16 15.34
C LYS A 653 -4.69 1.72 16.43
N TYR A 654 -6.01 1.67 16.21
CA TYR A 654 -6.99 2.18 17.17
C TYR A 654 -7.15 1.27 18.39
N ALA A 655 -7.07 -0.05 18.21
CA ALA A 655 -7.14 -1.02 19.30
C ALA A 655 -5.93 -0.91 20.24
N ARG A 656 -4.73 -0.67 19.69
CA ARG A 656 -3.51 -0.40 20.48
C ARG A 656 -3.65 0.85 21.33
N THR A 657 -4.13 1.95 20.73
CA THR A 657 -4.34 3.22 21.44
C THR A 657 -5.41 3.07 22.53
N PHE A 658 -6.49 2.35 22.24
CA PHE A 658 -7.56 2.10 23.22
C PHE A 658 -7.06 1.31 24.44
N ILE A 659 -6.30 0.21 24.25
CA ILE A 659 -5.74 -0.56 25.36
C ILE A 659 -4.76 0.25 26.19
N PHE A 660 -3.93 1.07 25.53
CA PHE A 660 -2.99 1.94 26.23
C PHE A 660 -3.71 2.90 27.18
N PHE A 661 -4.72 3.62 26.69
CA PHE A 661 -5.51 4.52 27.52
C PHE A 661 -6.38 3.78 28.54
N TYR A 662 -6.91 2.61 28.21
CA TYR A 662 -7.65 1.76 29.14
C TYR A 662 -6.77 1.30 30.30
N SER A 663 -5.53 0.86 30.02
CA SER A 663 -4.55 0.49 31.05
C SER A 663 -4.21 1.68 31.94
N ILE A 664 -3.95 2.85 31.37
CA ILE A 664 -3.69 4.08 32.13
C ILE A 664 -4.89 4.44 33.01
N GLY A 665 -6.10 4.38 32.46
CA GLY A 665 -7.34 4.65 33.20
C GLY A 665 -7.55 3.67 34.36
N LEU A 666 -7.25 2.38 34.16
CA LEU A 666 -7.33 1.37 35.20
C LEU A 666 -6.28 1.62 36.31
N HIS A 667 -5.05 1.99 35.95
CA HIS A 667 -4.02 2.36 36.93
C HIS A 667 -4.42 3.62 37.71
N LEU A 668 -4.97 4.64 37.06
CA LEU A 668 -5.49 5.83 37.74
C LEU A 668 -6.66 5.51 38.66
N LEU A 669 -7.55 4.59 38.27
CA LEU A 669 -8.68 4.16 39.09
C LEU A 669 -8.20 3.40 40.33
N VAL A 670 -7.24 2.47 40.18
CA VAL A 670 -6.63 1.75 41.30
C VAL A 670 -5.88 2.72 42.23
N PHE A 671 -5.16 3.68 41.66
CA PHE A 671 -4.45 4.69 42.45
C PHE A 671 -5.43 5.61 43.20
N ALA A 672 -6.53 6.01 42.55
CA ALA A 672 -7.58 6.82 43.17
C ALA A 672 -8.32 6.04 44.28
N SER A 673 -8.59 4.74 44.08
CA SER A 673 -9.24 3.91 45.10
C SER A 673 -8.31 3.69 46.29
N MET A 674 -7.02 3.42 46.06
CA MET A 674 -6.02 3.36 47.12
C MET A 674 -5.85 4.70 47.85
N TYR A 675 -5.83 5.82 47.12
CA TYR A 675 -5.72 7.15 47.72
C TYR A 675 -6.94 7.48 48.57
N ARG A 676 -8.15 7.18 48.08
CA ARG A 676 -9.40 7.32 48.86
C ARG A 676 -9.37 6.45 50.11
N PHE A 677 -8.98 5.18 49.99
CA PHE A 677 -8.86 4.27 51.13
C PHE A 677 -7.83 4.74 52.16
N SER A 678 -6.68 5.24 51.69
CA SER A 678 -5.64 5.83 52.55
C SER A 678 -6.13 7.11 53.24
N SER A 679 -6.86 7.97 52.53
CA SER A 679 -7.39 9.22 53.10
C SER A 679 -8.44 8.95 54.19
N LEU A 680 -9.33 7.97 53.96
CA LEU A 680 -10.34 7.53 54.93
C LEU A 680 -9.69 6.87 56.14
N SER A 681 -8.63 6.08 55.92
CA SER A 681 -7.85 5.49 57.01
C SER A 681 -7.16 6.57 57.84
N HIS A 682 -6.60 7.60 57.20
CA HIS A 682 -5.93 8.70 57.89
C HIS A 682 -6.91 9.58 58.68
N SER A 683 -8.11 9.86 58.16
CA SER A 683 -9.14 10.59 58.91
C SER A 683 -9.65 9.78 60.10
N ALA A 684 -9.87 8.47 59.94
CA ALA A 684 -10.28 7.60 61.03
C ALA A 684 -9.23 7.51 62.16
N ILE A 685 -7.94 7.52 61.81
CA ILE A 685 -6.84 7.56 62.80
C ILE A 685 -6.84 8.90 63.54
N LYS A 686 -7.01 10.03 62.84
CA LYS A 686 -7.08 11.36 63.46
C LYS A 686 -8.29 11.50 64.40
N GLU A 687 -9.45 11.02 63.99
CA GLU A 687 -10.64 11.02 64.86
C GLU A 687 -10.42 10.20 66.13
N ARG A 688 -9.79 9.02 66.02
CA ARG A 688 -9.41 8.23 67.20
C ARG A 688 -8.42 8.97 68.08
N GLU A 689 -7.40 9.62 67.51
CA GLU A 689 -6.41 10.39 68.27
C GLU A 689 -7.06 11.58 69.01
N ILE A 690 -8.01 12.27 68.38
CA ILE A 690 -8.78 13.36 69.00
C ILE A 690 -9.66 12.81 70.12
N ALA A 691 -10.34 11.68 69.91
CA ALA A 691 -11.14 11.02 70.94
C ALA A 691 -10.30 10.59 72.15
N TYR A 692 -9.09 10.06 71.93
CA TYR A 692 -8.16 9.72 73.02
C TYR A 692 -7.68 10.96 73.78
N LYS A 693 -7.40 12.06 73.08
CA LYS A 693 -7.03 13.34 73.73
C LYS A 693 -8.18 13.91 74.55
N PHE A 694 -9.42 13.83 74.05
CA PHE A 694 -10.61 14.26 74.79
C PHE A 694 -10.86 13.39 76.02
N ALA A 695 -10.85 12.06 75.88
CA ALA A 695 -11.00 11.14 77.00
C ALA A 695 -9.87 11.30 78.04
N GLY A 696 -8.64 11.58 77.59
CA GLY A 696 -7.52 11.91 78.48
C GLY A 696 -7.74 13.23 79.22
N ALA A 697 -8.22 14.28 78.55
CA ALA A 697 -8.53 15.56 79.18
C ALA A 697 -9.72 15.45 80.17
N GLU A 698 -10.70 14.61 79.86
CA GLU A 698 -11.85 14.33 80.73
C GLU A 698 -11.43 13.53 81.96
N ASN A 699 -10.58 12.51 81.80
CA ASN A 699 -9.98 11.79 82.94
C ASN A 699 -9.09 12.69 83.81
N ILE A 700 -8.34 13.62 83.23
CA ILE A 700 -7.56 14.61 83.99
C ILE A 700 -8.51 15.55 84.74
N ARG A 701 -9.61 16.01 84.10
CA ARG A 701 -10.61 16.85 84.73
C ARG A 701 -11.34 16.14 85.87
N GLU A 702 -11.70 14.87 85.70
CA GLU A 702 -12.25 14.01 86.76
C GLU A 702 -11.24 13.78 87.89
N TYR A 703 -9.96 13.55 87.58
CA TYR A 703 -8.91 13.41 88.59
C TYR A 703 -8.75 14.69 89.42
N PHE A 704 -8.81 15.87 88.79
CA PHE A 704 -8.76 17.16 89.48
C PHE A 704 -10.06 17.47 90.26
N GLN A 705 -11.22 16.99 89.82
CA GLN A 705 -12.47 17.11 90.59
C GLN A 705 -12.52 16.12 91.77
N ALA A 706 -12.01 14.89 91.59
CA ALA A 706 -11.97 13.85 92.61
C ALA A 706 -10.92 14.13 93.70
N ASN A 707 -9.82 14.79 93.35
CA ASN A 707 -8.74 15.15 94.29
C ASN A 707 -8.73 16.64 94.68
N GLY A 708 -9.78 17.38 94.35
CA GLY A 708 -9.88 18.84 94.47
C GLY A 708 -10.74 19.35 95.63
N THR A 709 -10.73 18.66 96.77
CA THR A 709 -11.20 19.21 98.05
C THR A 709 -10.10 19.16 99.10
N SER A 710 -9.26 20.18 99.10
CA SER A 710 -8.79 20.89 100.31
C SER A 710 -7.88 22.02 99.86
N GLY A 711 -8.39 23.25 99.90
CA GLY A 711 -7.54 24.42 99.78
C GLY A 711 -6.62 24.55 101.00
N SER A 712 -5.39 25.00 100.76
CA SER A 712 -4.66 25.89 101.67
C SER A 712 -3.29 26.23 101.06
N VAL A 713 -3.10 27.51 100.75
CA VAL A 713 -1.89 28.30 101.08
C VAL A 713 -0.52 27.64 100.79
N LEU A 714 0.04 27.91 99.61
CA LEU A 714 1.32 28.61 99.33
C LEU A 714 1.67 28.52 97.85
#